data_AF-A0A3A9BAS5-F1
#
_entry.id   AF-A0A3A9BAS5-F1
#
_cell.length_a   1.000
_cell.length_b   1.000
_cell.length_c   1.000
_cell.angle_alpha   90.00
_cell.angle_beta   90.00
_cell.angle_gamma   90.00
#
_symmetry.space_group_name_H-M   'P 1'
#
loop_
_entity.id
_entity.type
_entity.pdbx_description
1 polymer ?
#
loop_
_entity_poly.entity_id
_entity_poly.type
_entity_poly.pdbx_seq_one_letter_code
_entity_poly.pdbx_strand_id
1 'polypeptide(L)'
;MKYLHIIPPSVRMMTTYVTFIEENFNTGEPDADQHDFVSIRPVPKGEMELFSEDNRFWIEGTGLSKLKNLRKLIKNYDYVLWYSFIVPHRYALFLSIHPLIRKKSSWVVWGMDLHTWELPNTSLKNRIKNWAHRKARKGFDTVICLEEDDRTKYREEFNNANNCIRAQLPMNKDSFRELESMRQAAPRKNGKTFIQVEHNSHSFNNHIPILESLQAVDNEKFEYWLPLAYGTANDWEGNPGDYRDRVIELADEMYGERSHVLLSMMPIDTYTRMLWNMDIAIFGSDRQNGLGNILRLLYVGNKVFLPRENPTYKRLKSLGCEISATEDIKNMSVDEFLKPASPESQQKTCDWIMEAYYPDNLAHMWSHVFKVISHQESVEQYDAVAYSGGFVVKRPEPFENFPRQKEGWLNLKPYIWPGHHRTVCSHVYIIGSGQRAYSMINSAAHMRSKMYVRGFLCDIESSTNALDEQFYCGSTSYHFPFATNDRFLFAETDRQQKERDFNLLLAESEAMKQMASELYEDVEALDDEEAKPFNPDDYGLDLSPLISHSAMLGLNVEVDDGSYIAQDCFINADTTIGKGCYIGNKTIIGTNCAIEDFCTIEEDVLIGDNVVIETGVTLCAGAAIESGAVVTKDSVVAFKSIVRKAN
;
A
#
# COMPACT_ATOMS: atom_id res chain seq x y z
N MET A 1 -31.37 -22.63 11.19
CA MET A 1 -32.00 -21.33 10.89
C MET A 1 -31.50 -20.78 9.57
N LYS A 2 -32.23 -19.87 8.92
CA LYS A 2 -31.81 -19.18 7.70
C LYS A 2 -31.46 -17.72 7.98
N TYR A 3 -30.20 -17.36 7.79
CA TYR A 3 -29.66 -16.02 8.01
C TYR A 3 -29.38 -15.31 6.69
N LEU A 4 -29.81 -14.05 6.59
CA LEU A 4 -29.45 -13.16 5.50
C LEU A 4 -28.48 -12.08 5.99
N HIS A 5 -27.28 -12.06 5.44
CA HIS A 5 -26.25 -11.07 5.74
C HIS A 5 -26.27 -9.98 4.68
N ILE A 6 -26.69 -8.77 5.04
CA ILE A 6 -26.63 -7.59 4.16
C ILE A 6 -25.24 -6.98 4.30
N ILE A 7 -24.43 -7.11 3.26
CA ILE A 7 -23.00 -6.75 3.28
C ILE A 7 -22.66 -5.67 2.25
N PRO A 8 -21.64 -4.81 2.52
CA PRO A 8 -21.08 -3.94 1.50
C PRO A 8 -20.41 -4.77 0.40
N PRO A 9 -20.46 -4.34 -0.88
CA PRO A 9 -19.80 -5.05 -1.97
C PRO A 9 -18.30 -4.69 -1.98
N SER A 10 -17.55 -5.23 -1.03
CA SER A 10 -16.11 -5.00 -0.91
C SER A 10 -15.38 -6.29 -0.53
N VAL A 11 -14.64 -6.85 -1.49
CA VAL A 11 -13.73 -7.98 -1.34
C VAL A 11 -12.78 -7.73 -0.16
N ARG A 12 -12.16 -6.55 -0.12
CA ARG A 12 -11.21 -6.17 0.94
C ARG A 12 -11.81 -6.22 2.35
N MET A 13 -13.08 -5.81 2.51
CA MET A 13 -13.71 -5.72 3.84
C MET A 13 -14.41 -7.02 4.26
N MET A 14 -14.99 -7.75 3.30
CA MET A 14 -15.96 -8.79 3.60
C MET A 14 -15.45 -10.21 3.39
N THR A 15 -14.43 -10.44 2.55
CA THR A 15 -13.98 -11.80 2.22
C THR A 15 -13.67 -12.63 3.47
N THR A 16 -12.84 -12.10 4.37
CA THR A 16 -12.49 -12.83 5.61
C THR A 16 -13.70 -13.18 6.47
N TYR A 17 -14.66 -12.27 6.59
CA TYR A 17 -15.87 -12.52 7.37
C TYR A 17 -16.79 -13.55 6.68
N VAL A 18 -17.00 -13.42 5.38
CA VAL A 18 -17.85 -14.32 4.59
C VAL A 18 -17.29 -15.74 4.64
N THR A 19 -16.00 -15.91 4.33
CA THR A 19 -15.30 -17.19 4.42
C THR A 19 -15.38 -17.78 5.82
N PHE A 20 -15.14 -16.97 6.86
CA PHE A 20 -15.27 -17.43 8.25
C PHE A 20 -16.67 -17.97 8.55
N ILE A 21 -17.73 -17.28 8.13
CA ILE A 21 -19.09 -17.75 8.36
C ILE A 21 -19.37 -19.04 7.63
N GLU A 22 -18.93 -19.14 6.38
CA GLU A 22 -19.19 -20.32 5.56
C GLU A 22 -18.48 -21.56 6.10
N GLU A 23 -17.20 -21.42 6.47
CA GLU A 23 -16.39 -22.51 7.01
C GLU A 23 -16.90 -23.02 8.36
N ASN A 24 -17.48 -22.15 9.19
CA ASN A 24 -17.82 -22.49 10.58
C ASN A 24 -19.32 -22.70 10.83
N PHE A 25 -20.20 -22.13 10.00
CA PHE A 25 -21.65 -22.15 10.26
C PHE A 25 -22.51 -22.55 9.05
N ASN A 26 -21.94 -22.64 7.84
CA ASN A 26 -22.68 -23.00 6.61
C ASN A 26 -22.17 -24.32 6.00
N THR A 27 -21.99 -25.36 6.82
CA THR A 27 -21.31 -26.61 6.43
C THR A 27 -22.11 -27.50 5.49
N GLY A 28 -23.40 -27.21 5.28
CA GLY A 28 -24.31 -28.03 4.47
C GLY A 28 -24.76 -29.33 5.15
N GLU A 29 -24.40 -29.54 6.42
CA GLU A 29 -24.92 -30.64 7.23
C GLU A 29 -26.42 -30.47 7.47
N PRO A 30 -27.20 -31.56 7.68
CA PRO A 30 -28.66 -31.51 7.79
C PRO A 30 -29.21 -30.56 8.86
N ASP A 31 -28.45 -30.35 9.94
CA ASP A 31 -28.81 -29.48 11.07
C ASP A 31 -28.05 -28.14 11.07
N ALA A 32 -27.21 -27.88 10.06
CA ALA A 32 -26.46 -26.62 9.96
C ALA A 32 -27.36 -25.44 9.63
N ASP A 33 -26.96 -24.26 10.09
CA ASP A 33 -27.58 -23.02 9.70
C ASP A 33 -27.29 -22.71 8.21
N GLN A 34 -28.22 -22.03 7.54
CA GLN A 34 -28.02 -21.53 6.18
C GLN A 34 -27.65 -20.06 6.23
N HIS A 35 -26.55 -19.69 5.59
CA HIS A 35 -26.05 -18.31 5.54
C HIS A 35 -25.93 -17.82 4.09
N ASP A 36 -26.78 -16.84 3.74
CA ASP A 36 -26.73 -16.17 2.45
C ASP A 36 -26.29 -14.71 2.61
N PHE A 37 -25.57 -14.19 1.62
CA PHE A 37 -25.00 -12.85 1.63
C PHE A 37 -25.56 -12.02 0.49
N VAL A 38 -25.97 -10.79 0.80
CA VAL A 38 -26.60 -9.91 -0.19
C VAL A 38 -26.08 -8.48 -0.15
N SER A 39 -25.75 -7.94 -1.33
CA SER A 39 -25.55 -6.49 -1.47
C SER A 39 -26.83 -5.75 -1.84
N ILE A 40 -27.16 -4.72 -1.06
CA ILE A 40 -28.21 -3.75 -1.39
C ILE A 40 -27.68 -2.56 -2.23
N ARG A 41 -26.37 -2.52 -2.46
CA ARG A 41 -25.68 -1.54 -3.30
C ARG A 41 -25.37 -2.17 -4.67
N PRO A 42 -25.09 -1.36 -5.70
CA PRO A 42 -24.50 -1.88 -6.94
C PRO A 42 -23.14 -2.52 -6.63
N VAL A 43 -22.84 -3.66 -7.26
CA VAL A 43 -21.54 -4.34 -7.16
C VAL A 43 -20.63 -3.80 -8.28
N PRO A 44 -19.52 -3.12 -7.96
CA PRO A 44 -18.52 -2.72 -8.97
C PRO A 44 -17.89 -3.93 -9.65
N LYS A 45 -17.41 -3.78 -10.90
CA LYS A 45 -16.78 -4.88 -11.66
C LYS A 45 -15.62 -5.55 -10.90
N GLY A 46 -14.77 -4.76 -10.24
CA GLY A 46 -13.64 -5.27 -9.46
C GLY A 46 -14.02 -5.96 -8.15
N GLU A 47 -15.30 -5.96 -7.78
CA GLU A 47 -15.81 -6.55 -6.53
C GLU A 47 -16.70 -7.77 -6.80
N MET A 48 -16.83 -8.18 -8.07
CA MET A 48 -17.72 -9.29 -8.48
C MET A 48 -17.26 -10.64 -7.93
N GLU A 49 -15.96 -10.83 -7.70
CA GLU A 49 -15.40 -12.06 -7.15
C GLU A 49 -15.99 -12.40 -5.77
N LEU A 50 -16.32 -11.41 -4.94
CA LEU A 50 -16.99 -11.65 -3.67
C LEU A 50 -18.35 -12.36 -3.84
N PHE A 51 -19.00 -12.21 -5.00
CA PHE A 51 -20.32 -12.72 -5.33
C PHE A 51 -20.26 -13.84 -6.39
N SER A 52 -19.19 -14.63 -6.41
CA SER A 52 -19.03 -15.78 -7.32
C SER A 52 -19.87 -17.00 -6.91
N GLU A 53 -20.16 -17.13 -5.61
CA GLU A 53 -20.86 -18.29 -5.04
C GLU A 53 -22.39 -18.12 -5.04
N ASP A 54 -23.14 -19.22 -5.15
CA ASP A 54 -24.61 -19.21 -5.26
C ASP A 54 -25.32 -18.56 -4.06
N ASN A 55 -24.75 -18.68 -2.85
CA ASN A 55 -25.28 -18.08 -1.64
C ASN A 55 -24.92 -16.59 -1.50
N ARG A 56 -24.22 -15.99 -2.49
CA ARG A 56 -23.76 -14.60 -2.47
C ARG A 56 -24.29 -13.86 -3.70
N PHE A 57 -25.18 -12.89 -3.48
CA PHE A 57 -25.85 -12.20 -4.60
C PHE A 57 -26.08 -10.70 -4.33
N TRP A 58 -26.67 -9.99 -5.28
CA TRP A 58 -27.08 -8.59 -5.09
C TRP A 58 -28.52 -8.38 -5.51
N ILE A 59 -29.16 -7.37 -4.90
CA ILE A 59 -30.55 -7.08 -5.23
C ILE A 59 -30.64 -6.26 -6.51
N GLU A 60 -31.36 -6.79 -7.49
CA GLU A 60 -31.68 -6.09 -8.73
C GLU A 60 -32.77 -5.02 -8.56
N GLY A 61 -32.80 -4.07 -9.50
CA GLY A 61 -33.78 -3.00 -9.59
C GLY A 61 -33.31 -1.65 -9.03
N THR A 62 -34.18 -0.65 -9.07
CA THR A 62 -33.88 0.74 -8.68
C THR A 62 -34.99 1.33 -7.80
N GLY A 63 -34.63 2.31 -6.96
CA GLY A 63 -35.60 3.05 -6.14
C GLY A 63 -36.54 2.15 -5.31
N LEU A 64 -37.86 2.29 -5.54
CA LEU A 64 -38.90 1.56 -4.81
C LEU A 64 -38.99 0.07 -5.19
N SER A 65 -38.68 -0.32 -6.44
CA SER A 65 -38.70 -1.74 -6.81
C SER A 65 -37.64 -2.53 -6.04
N LYS A 66 -36.46 -1.92 -5.85
CA LYS A 66 -35.39 -2.51 -5.02
C LYS A 66 -35.82 -2.72 -3.56
N LEU A 67 -36.55 -1.77 -2.96
CA LEU A 67 -37.10 -1.91 -1.59
C LEU A 67 -38.17 -3.00 -1.51
N LYS A 68 -39.01 -3.15 -2.55
CA LYS A 68 -40.00 -4.24 -2.64
C LYS A 68 -39.31 -5.59 -2.74
N ASN A 69 -38.28 -5.70 -3.58
CA ASN A 69 -37.46 -6.91 -3.74
C ASN A 69 -36.77 -7.28 -2.42
N LEU A 70 -36.14 -6.31 -1.74
CA LEU A 70 -35.55 -6.52 -0.42
C LEU A 70 -36.58 -7.01 0.60
N ARG A 71 -37.76 -6.40 0.64
CA ARG A 71 -38.84 -6.85 1.54
C ARG A 71 -39.30 -8.27 1.22
N LYS A 72 -39.40 -8.64 -0.06
CA LYS A 72 -39.76 -10.00 -0.48
C LYS A 72 -38.69 -11.00 -0.08
N LEU A 73 -37.42 -10.68 -0.33
CA LEU A 73 -36.26 -11.49 0.04
C LEU A 73 -36.22 -11.75 1.55
N ILE A 74 -36.27 -10.69 2.37
CA ILE A 74 -36.23 -10.78 3.83
C ILE A 74 -37.29 -11.74 4.40
N LYS A 75 -38.45 -11.92 3.74
CA LYS A 75 -39.48 -12.86 4.22
C LYS A 75 -39.06 -14.33 4.17
N ASN A 76 -38.09 -14.68 3.33
CA ASN A 76 -37.62 -16.04 3.14
C ASN A 76 -36.56 -16.47 4.18
N TYR A 77 -36.13 -15.54 5.04
CA TYR A 77 -35.11 -15.76 6.05
C TYR A 77 -35.69 -15.56 7.46
N ASP A 78 -35.16 -16.32 8.40
CA ASP A 78 -35.56 -16.26 9.80
C ASP A 78 -35.00 -14.99 10.46
N TYR A 79 -33.76 -14.63 10.13
CA TYR A 79 -33.07 -13.50 10.73
C TYR A 79 -32.17 -12.75 9.72
N VAL A 80 -31.92 -11.45 9.96
CA VAL A 80 -31.16 -10.60 9.04
C VAL A 80 -30.05 -9.84 9.77
N LEU A 81 -28.81 -9.94 9.30
CA LEU A 81 -27.68 -9.18 9.84
C LEU A 81 -27.32 -8.04 8.89
N TRP A 82 -27.26 -6.81 9.40
CA TRP A 82 -26.88 -5.63 8.64
C TRP A 82 -25.43 -5.25 8.97
N TYR A 83 -24.49 -5.60 8.08
CA TYR A 83 -23.08 -5.25 8.20
C TYR A 83 -22.87 -3.80 7.76
N SER A 84 -22.54 -2.95 8.73
CA SER A 84 -22.48 -1.51 8.57
C SER A 84 -23.85 -0.89 8.22
N PHE A 85 -24.31 0.07 9.03
CA PHE A 85 -25.51 0.85 8.76
C PHE A 85 -25.24 2.17 8.03
N ILE A 86 -24.17 2.20 7.23
CA ILE A 86 -23.97 3.22 6.19
C ILE A 86 -24.91 2.88 5.04
N VAL A 87 -26.16 3.29 5.12
CA VAL A 87 -27.16 2.99 4.08
C VAL A 87 -27.74 4.27 3.49
N PRO A 88 -28.08 4.29 2.19
CA PRO A 88 -28.86 5.39 1.65
C PRO A 88 -30.12 5.62 2.50
N HIS A 89 -30.46 6.88 2.80
CA HIS A 89 -31.51 7.24 3.77
C HIS A 89 -32.87 6.55 3.53
N ARG A 90 -33.17 6.15 2.28
CA ARG A 90 -34.38 5.38 1.94
C ARG A 90 -34.46 4.03 2.65
N TYR A 91 -33.32 3.36 2.91
CA TYR A 91 -33.29 2.09 3.64
C TYR A 91 -33.47 2.31 5.14
N ALA A 92 -32.93 3.41 5.69
CA ALA A 92 -33.22 3.82 7.06
C ALA A 92 -34.72 4.15 7.24
N LEU A 93 -35.33 4.87 6.29
CA LEU A 93 -36.78 5.11 6.29
C LEU A 93 -37.59 3.83 6.12
N PHE A 94 -37.16 2.94 5.21
CA PHE A 94 -37.78 1.62 5.05
C PHE A 94 -37.77 0.85 6.36
N LEU A 95 -36.63 0.73 7.03
CA LEU A 95 -36.56 0.05 8.30
C LEU A 95 -37.38 0.76 9.37
N SER A 96 -37.36 2.09 9.45
CA SER A 96 -38.09 2.86 10.49
C SER A 96 -39.60 2.69 10.47
N ILE A 97 -40.20 2.33 9.32
CA ILE A 97 -41.63 2.06 9.16
C ILE A 97 -41.99 0.56 9.13
N HIS A 98 -41.02 -0.36 9.15
CA HIS A 98 -41.25 -1.82 9.17
C HIS A 98 -40.74 -2.45 10.48
N PRO A 99 -41.46 -2.31 11.62
CA PRO A 99 -41.01 -2.78 12.92
C PRO A 99 -40.77 -4.29 12.99
N LEU A 100 -41.60 -5.10 12.31
CA LEU A 100 -41.44 -6.56 12.26
C LEU A 100 -40.13 -6.98 11.57
N ILE A 101 -39.68 -6.23 10.56
CA ILE A 101 -38.38 -6.50 9.92
C ILE A 101 -37.26 -6.16 10.88
N ARG A 102 -37.32 -5.00 11.55
CA ARG A 102 -36.29 -4.60 12.51
C ARG A 102 -36.18 -5.56 13.69
N LYS A 103 -37.31 -6.08 14.18
CA LYS A 103 -37.38 -7.04 15.29
C LYS A 103 -36.85 -8.44 14.96
N LYS A 104 -36.51 -8.71 13.71
CA LYS A 104 -35.76 -9.91 13.29
C LYS A 104 -34.43 -9.55 12.61
N SER A 105 -33.92 -8.35 12.89
CA SER A 105 -32.70 -7.85 12.30
C SER A 105 -31.71 -7.44 13.38
N SER A 106 -30.44 -7.73 13.16
CA SER A 106 -29.33 -7.18 13.94
C SER A 106 -28.55 -6.15 13.14
N TRP A 107 -27.97 -5.20 13.85
CA TRP A 107 -27.01 -4.25 13.28
C TRP A 107 -25.61 -4.61 13.78
N VAL A 108 -24.72 -4.97 12.86
CA VAL A 108 -23.30 -5.12 13.12
C VAL A 108 -22.62 -3.78 12.85
N VAL A 109 -22.18 -3.13 13.93
CA VAL A 109 -21.55 -1.81 13.90
C VAL A 109 -20.16 -1.95 13.28
N TRP A 110 -19.82 -1.04 12.37
CA TRP A 110 -18.49 -0.99 11.74
C TRP A 110 -17.65 0.22 12.22
N GLY A 111 -18.16 0.94 13.20
CA GLY A 111 -17.60 2.17 13.73
C GLY A 111 -18.25 3.40 13.07
N MET A 112 -17.88 3.73 11.83
CA MET A 112 -18.33 4.98 11.19
C MET A 112 -19.86 5.16 11.19
N ASP A 113 -20.61 4.08 10.99
CA ASP A 113 -22.08 4.08 11.04
C ASP A 113 -22.70 4.39 12.41
N LEU A 114 -21.93 4.29 13.49
CA LEU A 114 -22.29 4.75 14.83
C LEU A 114 -21.74 6.15 15.14
N HIS A 115 -20.58 6.49 14.60
CA HIS A 115 -19.89 7.76 14.91
C HIS A 115 -20.32 8.94 14.03
N THR A 116 -20.76 8.73 12.79
CA THR A 116 -20.99 9.83 11.80
C THR A 116 -22.36 9.77 11.11
N TRP A 117 -23.39 9.28 11.81
CA TRP A 117 -24.70 9.05 11.18
C TRP A 117 -25.64 10.26 11.17
N GLU A 118 -25.47 11.22 12.08
CA GLU A 118 -26.36 12.37 12.22
C GLU A 118 -25.97 13.47 11.23
N LEU A 119 -26.94 13.98 10.49
CA LEU A 119 -26.75 15.12 9.60
C LEU A 119 -26.99 16.43 10.35
N PRO A 120 -26.36 17.55 9.93
CA PRO A 120 -26.68 18.87 10.46
C PRO A 120 -28.18 19.17 10.38
N ASN A 121 -28.76 19.65 11.49
CA ASN A 121 -30.20 19.96 11.61
C ASN A 121 -30.58 21.28 10.92
N THR A 122 -30.08 21.50 9.69
CA THR A 122 -30.24 22.74 8.91
C THR A 122 -31.49 22.76 8.02
N SER A 123 -32.16 21.63 7.80
CA SER A 123 -33.35 21.54 6.94
C SER A 123 -34.37 20.51 7.44
N LEU A 124 -35.65 20.69 7.08
CA LEU A 124 -36.70 19.70 7.36
C LEU A 124 -36.36 18.32 6.78
N LYS A 125 -35.73 18.29 5.59
CA LYS A 125 -35.25 17.06 4.96
C LYS A 125 -34.23 16.33 5.84
N ASN A 126 -33.24 17.05 6.40
CA ASN A 126 -32.25 16.45 7.32
C ASN A 126 -32.91 15.97 8.62
N ARG A 127 -33.86 16.74 9.18
CA ARG A 127 -34.61 16.31 10.37
C ARG A 127 -35.37 15.01 10.14
N ILE A 128 -36.02 14.84 8.99
CA ILE A 128 -36.71 13.59 8.63
C ILE A 128 -35.72 12.43 8.46
N LYS A 129 -34.58 12.66 7.80
CA LYS A 129 -33.51 11.66 7.67
C LYS A 129 -32.96 11.23 9.03
N ASN A 130 -32.65 12.19 9.90
CA ASN A 130 -32.16 11.94 11.27
C ASN A 130 -33.19 11.15 12.07
N TRP A 131 -34.48 11.51 12.00
CA TRP A 131 -35.55 10.74 12.62
C TRP A 131 -35.59 9.30 12.12
N ALA A 132 -35.51 9.09 10.80
CA ALA A 132 -35.55 7.76 10.20
C ALA A 132 -34.35 6.91 10.66
N HIS A 133 -33.15 7.48 10.63
CA HIS A 133 -31.92 6.83 11.09
C HIS A 133 -31.97 6.50 12.57
N ARG A 134 -32.38 7.43 13.44
CA ARG A 134 -32.51 7.21 14.88
C ARG A 134 -33.52 6.11 15.19
N LYS A 135 -34.69 6.14 14.54
CA LYS A 135 -35.75 5.15 14.73
C LYS A 135 -35.37 3.77 14.19
N ALA A 136 -34.63 3.69 13.08
CA ALA A 136 -34.13 2.44 12.55
C ALA A 136 -33.10 1.81 13.50
N ARG A 137 -32.04 2.56 13.87
CA ARG A 137 -30.96 2.08 14.74
C ARG A 137 -31.43 1.63 16.12
N LYS A 138 -32.24 2.45 16.79
CA LYS A 138 -32.84 2.11 18.09
C LYS A 138 -33.79 0.90 18.01
N GLY A 139 -34.31 0.61 16.82
CA GLY A 139 -35.35 -0.38 16.60
C GLY A 139 -34.86 -1.76 16.20
N PHE A 140 -33.56 -1.96 15.94
CA PHE A 140 -32.97 -3.28 15.73
C PHE A 140 -33.21 -4.18 16.94
N ASP A 141 -33.28 -5.48 16.70
CA ASP A 141 -33.51 -6.47 17.74
C ASP A 141 -32.29 -6.63 18.64
N THR A 142 -31.12 -6.86 18.03
CA THR A 142 -29.82 -6.88 18.70
C THR A 142 -28.83 -5.96 17.96
N VAL A 143 -27.93 -5.31 18.70
CA VAL A 143 -26.82 -4.52 18.14
C VAL A 143 -25.50 -5.17 18.55
N ILE A 144 -24.68 -5.46 17.55
CA ILE A 144 -23.40 -6.13 17.68
C ILE A 144 -22.32 -5.08 17.47
N CYS A 145 -21.62 -4.71 18.54
CA CYS A 145 -20.51 -3.76 18.53
C CYS A 145 -19.18 -4.52 18.47
N LEU A 146 -18.21 -4.04 17.68
CA LEU A 146 -16.92 -4.74 17.57
C LEU A 146 -16.10 -4.62 18.85
N GLU A 147 -16.20 -3.48 19.53
CA GLU A 147 -15.49 -3.18 20.77
C GLU A 147 -16.43 -2.63 21.85
N GLU A 148 -15.97 -2.65 23.11
CA GLU A 148 -16.76 -2.23 24.27
C GLU A 148 -17.07 -0.72 24.26
N ASP A 149 -16.18 0.10 23.68
CA ASP A 149 -16.38 1.54 23.58
C ASP A 149 -17.51 1.88 22.59
N ASP A 150 -17.63 1.13 21.49
CA ASP A 150 -18.78 1.25 20.57
C ASP A 150 -20.09 0.82 21.25
N ARG A 151 -20.03 -0.23 22.09
CA ARG A 151 -21.19 -0.68 22.90
C ARG A 151 -21.62 0.40 23.89
N THR A 152 -20.67 1.04 24.56
CA THR A 152 -20.91 2.15 25.50
C THR A 152 -21.53 3.34 24.76
N LYS A 153 -20.92 3.77 23.66
CA LYS A 153 -21.45 4.87 22.84
C LYS A 153 -22.86 4.60 22.32
N TYR A 154 -23.14 3.39 21.84
CA TYR A 154 -24.48 3.03 21.38
C TYR A 154 -25.52 3.15 22.50
N ARG A 155 -25.20 2.66 23.70
CA ARG A 155 -26.09 2.72 24.87
C ARG A 155 -26.43 4.16 25.25
N GLU A 156 -25.43 5.03 25.27
CA GLU A 156 -25.58 6.47 25.55
C GLU A 156 -26.40 7.18 24.46
N GLU A 157 -26.03 7.02 23.20
CA GLU A 157 -26.62 7.71 22.06
C GLU A 157 -28.12 7.40 21.89
N PHE A 158 -28.50 6.13 22.04
CA PHE A 158 -29.87 5.67 21.78
C PHE A 158 -30.70 5.44 23.04
N ASN A 159 -30.10 5.57 24.23
CA ASN A 159 -30.70 5.23 25.52
C ASN A 159 -31.42 3.88 25.45
N ASN A 160 -30.68 2.85 25.04
CA ASN A 160 -31.16 1.49 24.84
C ASN A 160 -30.09 0.48 25.27
N ALA A 161 -30.28 -0.13 26.44
CA ALA A 161 -29.34 -1.06 27.03
C ALA A 161 -29.60 -2.53 26.66
N ASN A 162 -30.82 -2.86 26.23
CA ASN A 162 -31.37 -4.18 26.54
C ASN A 162 -30.94 -5.31 25.60
N ASN A 163 -30.39 -5.02 24.41
CA ASN A 163 -29.90 -6.05 23.48
C ASN A 163 -28.68 -5.53 22.69
N CYS A 164 -27.57 -5.27 23.39
CA CYS A 164 -26.33 -4.88 22.74
C CYS A 164 -25.17 -5.73 23.29
N ILE A 165 -24.45 -6.39 22.39
CA ILE A 165 -23.35 -7.29 22.68
C ILE A 165 -22.07 -6.82 21.99
N ARG A 166 -20.92 -7.18 22.56
CA ARG A 166 -19.62 -7.05 21.91
C ARG A 166 -19.30 -8.33 21.14
N ALA A 167 -18.82 -8.23 19.90
CA ALA A 167 -18.27 -9.36 19.14
C ALA A 167 -17.32 -8.86 18.04
N GLN A 168 -16.05 -9.26 18.12
CA GLN A 168 -15.02 -8.96 17.12
C GLN A 168 -15.25 -9.70 15.79
N LEU A 169 -14.60 -9.20 14.74
CA LEU A 169 -14.53 -9.84 13.42
C LEU A 169 -13.17 -10.51 13.22
N PRO A 170 -13.12 -11.61 12.46
CA PRO A 170 -11.90 -12.40 12.28
C PRO A 170 -10.85 -11.70 11.41
N MET A 171 -9.58 -11.96 11.74
CA MET A 171 -8.48 -11.84 10.80
C MET A 171 -8.25 -13.17 10.08
N ASN A 172 -7.73 -13.14 8.86
CA ASN A 172 -7.52 -14.35 8.06
C ASN A 172 -6.40 -15.24 8.69
N LYS A 173 -6.57 -16.58 8.69
CA LYS A 173 -5.58 -17.53 9.22
C LYS A 173 -4.23 -17.43 8.52
N ASP A 174 -4.21 -17.28 7.20
CA ASP A 174 -2.99 -17.09 6.42
C ASP A 174 -2.33 -15.75 6.72
N SER A 175 -3.10 -14.70 7.05
CA SER A 175 -2.50 -13.46 7.57
C SER A 175 -1.75 -13.71 8.89
N PHE A 176 -2.24 -14.55 9.79
CA PHE A 176 -1.47 -14.90 11.00
C PHE A 176 -0.19 -15.68 10.69
N ARG A 177 -0.24 -16.61 9.72
CA ARG A 177 0.96 -17.33 9.25
C ARG A 177 2.01 -16.40 8.66
N GLU A 178 1.57 -15.45 7.84
CA GLU A 178 2.42 -14.42 7.25
C GLU A 178 3.07 -13.56 8.35
N LEU A 179 2.28 -13.07 9.31
CA LEU A 179 2.79 -12.25 10.43
C LEU A 179 3.77 -13.03 11.33
N GLU A 180 3.53 -14.32 11.61
CA GLU A 180 4.48 -15.16 12.35
C GLU A 180 5.82 -15.31 11.62
N SER A 181 5.78 -15.36 10.30
CA SER A 181 6.98 -15.44 9.47
C SER A 181 7.76 -14.12 9.53
N MET A 182 7.06 -12.99 9.44
CA MET A 182 7.59 -11.63 9.48
C MET A 182 8.18 -11.21 10.84
N ARG A 183 7.62 -11.73 11.94
CA ARG A 183 8.06 -11.43 13.32
C ARG A 183 9.49 -11.89 13.62
N GLN A 184 10.00 -12.85 12.85
CA GLN A 184 11.34 -13.41 13.01
C GLN A 184 12.43 -12.60 12.28
N ALA A 185 12.05 -11.55 11.56
CA ALA A 185 12.98 -10.79 10.74
C ALA A 185 13.94 -9.92 11.56
N ALA A 186 15.20 -9.88 11.13
CA ALA A 186 16.19 -8.96 11.69
C ALA A 186 15.89 -7.48 11.33
N PRO A 187 16.37 -6.50 12.11
CA PRO A 187 16.30 -5.08 11.77
C PRO A 187 16.96 -4.77 10.43
N ARG A 188 16.56 -3.69 9.76
CA ARG A 188 17.13 -3.32 8.45
C ARG A 188 18.61 -2.89 8.55
N LYS A 189 19.38 -3.17 7.50
CA LYS A 189 20.84 -2.96 7.45
C LYS A 189 21.29 -1.52 7.22
N ASN A 190 20.48 -0.71 6.54
CA ASN A 190 20.87 0.65 6.13
C ASN A 190 20.84 1.67 7.28
N GLY A 191 20.47 1.26 8.50
CA GLY A 191 20.41 2.12 9.67
C GLY A 191 19.28 3.16 9.67
N LYS A 192 18.42 3.19 8.63
CA LYS A 192 17.26 4.08 8.58
C LYS A 192 16.14 3.56 9.49
N THR A 193 15.30 4.48 9.98
CA THR A 193 14.07 4.17 10.73
C THR A 193 12.88 4.59 9.89
N PHE A 194 11.98 3.65 9.60
CA PHE A 194 10.78 3.91 8.82
C PHE A 194 9.62 4.17 9.78
N ILE A 195 9.03 5.35 9.65
CA ILE A 195 7.98 5.85 10.55
C ILE A 195 6.72 6.04 9.73
N GLN A 196 5.67 5.29 10.01
CA GLN A 196 4.36 5.52 9.44
C GLN A 196 3.62 6.61 10.23
N VAL A 197 3.12 7.61 9.53
CA VAL A 197 2.18 8.60 10.06
C VAL A 197 0.81 8.34 9.45
N GLU A 198 -0.07 7.80 10.27
CA GLU A 198 -1.45 7.48 9.94
C GLU A 198 -1.62 6.51 8.75
N HIS A 199 -2.85 6.30 8.28
CA HIS A 199 -3.14 5.30 7.24
C HIS A 199 -4.19 5.72 6.20
N ASN A 200 -4.77 6.91 6.37
CA ASN A 200 -5.70 7.50 5.41
C ASN A 200 -5.78 9.02 5.64
N SER A 201 -6.37 9.78 4.70
CA SER A 201 -6.35 11.24 4.71
C SER A 201 -7.54 11.91 5.41
N HIS A 202 -8.23 11.24 6.33
CA HIS A 202 -9.32 11.87 7.10
C HIS A 202 -8.78 12.80 8.20
N SER A 203 -9.47 13.91 8.48
CA SER A 203 -9.01 14.90 9.48
C SER A 203 -8.95 14.41 10.92
N PHE A 204 -9.87 13.54 11.34
CA PHE A 204 -9.93 12.98 12.71
C PHE A 204 -8.71 12.13 13.10
N ASN A 205 -7.78 11.92 12.16
CA ASN A 205 -6.49 11.27 12.36
C ASN A 205 -5.42 12.24 12.89
N ASN A 206 -5.69 13.55 12.93
CA ASN A 206 -4.81 14.55 13.54
C ASN A 206 -3.36 14.54 13.01
N HIS A 207 -3.18 14.37 11.69
CA HIS A 207 -1.86 14.31 11.04
C HIS A 207 -1.00 15.54 11.35
N ILE A 208 -1.55 16.75 11.23
CA ILE A 208 -0.83 18.01 11.42
C ILE A 208 -0.20 18.06 12.84
N PRO A 209 -0.97 17.90 13.94
CA PRO A 209 -0.39 17.81 15.28
C PRO A 209 0.66 16.71 15.46
N ILE A 210 0.50 15.56 14.79
CA ILE A 210 1.49 14.47 14.84
C ILE A 210 2.79 14.92 14.20
N LEU A 211 2.74 15.46 12.97
CA LEU A 211 3.91 15.94 12.24
C LEU A 211 4.63 17.01 13.07
N GLU A 212 3.91 17.99 13.59
CA GLU A 212 4.49 19.02 14.48
C GLU A 212 5.18 18.41 15.71
N SER A 213 4.57 17.40 16.35
CA SER A 213 5.15 16.73 17.52
C SER A 213 6.44 15.96 17.21
N LEU A 214 6.57 15.43 15.98
CA LEU A 214 7.72 14.64 15.55
C LEU A 214 9.01 15.46 15.43
N GLN A 215 8.93 16.78 15.28
CA GLN A 215 10.12 17.65 15.29
C GLN A 215 10.97 17.49 16.56
N ALA A 216 10.34 17.18 17.71
CA ALA A 216 11.04 17.02 18.98
C ALA A 216 11.99 15.81 19.00
N VAL A 217 11.75 14.84 18.11
CA VAL A 217 12.48 13.57 18.04
C VAL A 217 13.08 13.33 16.65
N ASP A 218 13.03 14.33 15.76
CA ASP A 218 13.48 14.16 14.38
C ASP A 218 14.98 13.84 14.32
N ASN A 219 15.33 13.00 13.36
CA ASN A 219 16.68 12.53 13.14
C ASN A 219 16.92 12.29 11.66
N GLU A 220 18.11 12.61 11.16
CA GLU A 220 18.51 12.45 9.76
C GLU A 220 18.28 11.04 9.17
N LYS A 221 18.22 10.00 10.01
CA LYS A 221 17.98 8.61 9.61
C LYS A 221 16.50 8.25 9.48
N PHE A 222 15.59 9.15 9.83
CA PHE A 222 14.15 8.87 9.84
C PHE A 222 13.53 9.12 8.47
N GLU A 223 12.72 8.17 8.02
CA GLU A 223 11.93 8.22 6.79
C GLU A 223 10.45 8.16 7.17
N TYR A 224 9.68 9.18 6.79
CA TYR A 224 8.28 9.36 7.16
C TYR A 224 7.37 8.90 6.03
N TRP A 225 6.55 7.90 6.27
CA TRP A 225 5.64 7.32 5.29
C TRP A 225 4.20 7.71 5.62
N LEU A 226 3.52 8.36 4.68
CA LEU A 226 2.17 8.91 4.86
C LEU A 226 1.19 8.25 3.88
N PRO A 227 0.49 7.16 4.27
CA PRO A 227 -0.57 6.58 3.46
C PRO A 227 -1.81 7.48 3.45
N LEU A 228 -2.03 8.20 2.35
CA LEU A 228 -3.13 9.16 2.15
C LEU A 228 -4.02 8.79 0.93
N ALA A 229 -3.98 7.53 0.51
CA ALA A 229 -4.62 7.02 -0.71
C ALA A 229 -6.14 7.15 -0.75
N TYR A 230 -6.78 7.21 0.42
CA TYR A 230 -8.22 7.39 0.54
C TYR A 230 -8.55 8.27 1.75
N GLY A 231 -9.76 8.83 1.75
CA GLY A 231 -10.17 9.91 2.63
C GLY A 231 -10.65 11.08 1.78
N THR A 232 -11.66 11.82 2.24
CA THR A 232 -12.41 12.76 1.39
C THR A 232 -12.07 14.21 1.67
N ALA A 233 -11.96 15.01 0.61
CA ALA A 233 -12.18 16.44 0.64
C ALA A 233 -13.62 16.74 1.10
N ASN A 234 -13.81 17.59 2.11
CA ASN A 234 -15.06 17.79 2.86
C ASN A 234 -15.45 16.53 3.64
N ASP A 235 -14.62 16.14 4.60
CA ASP A 235 -14.93 14.99 5.44
C ASP A 235 -16.19 15.18 6.30
N TRP A 236 -16.59 14.10 6.96
CA TRP A 236 -17.83 14.02 7.72
C TRP A 236 -17.87 14.93 8.95
N GLU A 237 -16.75 15.56 9.31
CA GLU A 237 -16.64 16.54 10.40
C GLU A 237 -16.72 17.99 9.89
N GLY A 238 -16.86 18.18 8.57
CA GLY A 238 -16.98 19.49 7.95
C GLY A 238 -15.63 20.18 7.75
N ASN A 239 -14.51 19.44 7.80
CA ASN A 239 -13.20 20.02 7.55
C ASN A 239 -13.03 20.37 6.06
N PRO A 240 -12.28 21.45 5.76
CA PRO A 240 -12.14 21.94 4.41
C PRO A 240 -11.54 20.87 3.48
N GLY A 241 -11.95 20.91 2.21
CA GLY A 241 -11.56 19.94 1.20
C GLY A 241 -10.05 19.84 0.93
N ASP A 242 -9.27 20.76 1.48
CA ASP A 242 -7.83 20.90 1.33
C ASP A 242 -7.02 20.21 2.46
N TYR A 243 -7.65 19.56 3.45
CA TYR A 243 -6.92 18.98 4.59
C TYR A 243 -5.79 18.03 4.15
N ARG A 244 -6.07 17.16 3.17
CA ARG A 244 -5.07 16.25 2.61
C ARG A 244 -3.90 17.03 1.99
N ASP A 245 -4.19 18.08 1.24
CA ASP A 245 -3.17 18.89 0.56
C ASP A 245 -2.29 19.61 1.60
N ARG A 246 -2.89 20.17 2.65
CA ARG A 246 -2.18 20.80 3.77
C ARG A 246 -1.26 19.83 4.53
N VAL A 247 -1.68 18.57 4.69
CA VAL A 247 -0.83 17.52 5.29
C VAL A 247 0.38 17.23 4.41
N ILE A 248 0.19 17.19 3.09
CA ILE A 248 1.27 16.95 2.12
C ILE A 248 2.25 18.13 2.13
N GLU A 249 1.75 19.36 2.01
CA GLU A 249 2.58 20.58 2.04
C GLU A 249 3.40 20.66 3.33
N LEU A 250 2.78 20.40 4.49
CA LEU A 250 3.47 20.44 5.77
C LEU A 250 4.53 19.34 5.90
N ALA A 251 4.24 18.11 5.46
CA ALA A 251 5.20 17.02 5.52
C ALA A 251 6.43 17.28 4.62
N ASP A 252 6.21 17.84 3.43
CA ASP A 252 7.27 18.25 2.51
C ASP A 252 8.10 19.40 3.09
N GLU A 253 7.46 20.45 3.62
CA GLU A 253 8.14 21.59 4.24
C GLU A 253 9.04 21.15 5.41
N MET A 254 8.58 20.21 6.22
CA MET A 254 9.29 19.78 7.44
C MET A 254 10.36 18.72 7.20
N TYR A 255 10.14 17.79 6.27
CA TYR A 255 10.97 16.59 6.13
C TYR A 255 11.53 16.38 4.72
N GLY A 256 11.09 17.16 3.73
CA GLY A 256 11.58 17.12 2.35
C GLY A 256 11.60 15.71 1.77
N GLU A 257 12.77 15.31 1.24
CA GLU A 257 12.97 14.00 0.60
C GLU A 257 12.79 12.79 1.54
N ARG A 258 12.76 13.01 2.86
CA ARG A 258 12.47 11.98 3.85
C ARG A 258 10.98 11.75 4.06
N SER A 259 10.10 12.55 3.44
CA SER A 259 8.65 12.33 3.45
C SER A 259 8.19 11.58 2.20
N HIS A 260 7.43 10.50 2.41
CA HIS A 260 6.96 9.58 1.38
C HIS A 260 5.44 9.50 1.42
N VAL A 261 4.79 10.29 0.58
CA VAL A 261 3.33 10.39 0.52
C VAL A 261 2.74 9.37 -0.46
N LEU A 262 1.92 8.44 0.03
CA LEU A 262 1.29 7.40 -0.78
C LEU A 262 -0.17 7.79 -1.10
N LEU A 263 -0.48 8.11 -2.36
CA LEU A 263 -1.79 8.60 -2.79
C LEU A 263 -2.63 7.60 -3.58
N SER A 264 -2.09 6.43 -3.87
CA SER A 264 -2.80 5.36 -4.58
C SER A 264 -2.99 4.13 -3.71
N MET A 265 -4.08 3.41 -3.95
CA MET A 265 -4.37 2.16 -3.25
C MET A 265 -3.35 1.09 -3.64
N MET A 266 -2.84 0.36 -2.66
CA MET A 266 -1.93 -0.78 -2.84
C MET A 266 -2.70 -2.11 -2.84
N PRO A 267 -2.22 -3.12 -3.59
CA PRO A 267 -2.60 -4.51 -3.35
C PRO A 267 -2.36 -4.89 -1.89
N ILE A 268 -3.17 -5.81 -1.37
CA ILE A 268 -3.16 -6.13 0.06
C ILE A 268 -1.82 -6.69 0.53
N ASP A 269 -1.18 -7.56 -0.26
CA ASP A 269 0.11 -8.17 0.07
C ASP A 269 1.23 -7.12 0.09
N THR A 270 1.25 -6.22 -0.90
CA THR A 270 2.18 -5.08 -0.95
C THR A 270 2.01 -4.17 0.26
N TYR A 271 0.76 -3.89 0.65
CA TYR A 271 0.48 -3.05 1.81
C TYR A 271 0.85 -3.73 3.13
N THR A 272 0.58 -5.04 3.27
CA THR A 272 0.98 -5.81 4.45
C THR A 272 2.50 -5.83 4.60
N ARG A 273 3.25 -6.02 3.50
CA ARG A 273 4.72 -5.92 3.47
C ARG A 273 5.20 -4.52 3.88
N MET A 274 4.56 -3.46 3.39
CA MET A 274 4.88 -2.08 3.82
C MET A 274 4.67 -1.91 5.33
N LEU A 275 3.51 -2.30 5.88
CA LEU A 275 3.20 -2.18 7.30
C LEU A 275 4.26 -2.90 8.16
N TRP A 276 4.58 -4.15 7.82
CA TRP A 276 5.62 -4.90 8.50
C TRP A 276 6.98 -4.18 8.46
N ASN A 277 7.32 -3.58 7.31
CA ASN A 277 8.60 -2.92 7.13
C ASN A 277 8.73 -1.57 7.84
N MET A 278 7.68 -1.03 8.47
CA MET A 278 7.78 0.13 9.37
C MET A 278 8.48 -0.27 10.68
N ASP A 279 9.07 0.65 11.43
CA ASP A 279 9.52 0.38 12.83
C ASP A 279 8.61 1.04 13.84
N ILE A 280 8.14 2.24 13.49
CA ILE A 280 7.24 3.02 14.31
C ILE A 280 6.00 3.34 13.48
N ALA A 281 4.83 3.22 14.09
CA ALA A 281 3.58 3.65 13.49
C ALA A 281 2.81 4.54 14.47
N ILE A 282 2.28 5.64 13.97
CA ILE A 282 1.65 6.68 14.78
C ILE A 282 0.24 6.91 14.24
N PHE A 283 -0.75 6.75 15.12
CA PHE A 283 -2.15 7.05 14.82
C PHE A 283 -2.63 8.09 15.84
N GLY A 284 -3.39 9.09 15.40
CA GLY A 284 -3.86 10.23 16.18
C GLY A 284 -5.36 10.24 16.43
N SER A 285 -6.10 9.21 16.02
CA SER A 285 -7.55 9.16 16.24
C SER A 285 -7.91 8.65 17.64
N ASP A 286 -8.73 9.42 18.37
CA ASP A 286 -9.26 9.05 19.70
C ASP A 286 -10.33 7.96 19.66
N ARG A 287 -10.80 7.60 18.45
CA ARG A 287 -11.74 6.52 18.22
C ARG A 287 -11.07 5.34 17.56
N GLN A 288 -11.75 4.20 17.56
CA GLN A 288 -11.31 3.05 16.77
C GLN A 288 -11.32 3.40 15.28
N ASN A 289 -10.14 3.31 14.67
CA ASN A 289 -9.90 3.49 13.25
C ASN A 289 -8.64 2.69 12.86
N GLY A 290 -8.60 2.10 11.66
CA GLY A 290 -7.43 1.37 11.20
C GLY A 290 -7.06 0.14 12.03
N LEU A 291 -7.98 -0.41 12.84
CA LEU A 291 -7.69 -1.47 13.80
C LEU A 291 -6.95 -2.66 13.18
N GLY A 292 -7.37 -3.13 12.00
CA GLY A 292 -6.68 -4.23 11.31
C GLY A 292 -5.21 -3.93 10.98
N ASN A 293 -4.84 -2.67 10.72
CA ASN A 293 -3.45 -2.27 10.51
C ASN A 293 -2.69 -2.20 11.83
N ILE A 294 -3.31 -1.59 12.86
CA ILE A 294 -2.75 -1.47 14.21
C ILE A 294 -2.42 -2.86 14.77
N LEU A 295 -3.35 -3.82 14.65
CA LEU A 295 -3.14 -5.20 15.11
C LEU A 295 -1.96 -5.86 14.38
N ARG A 296 -1.83 -5.70 13.06
CA ARG A 296 -0.69 -6.25 12.30
C ARG A 296 0.64 -5.67 12.78
N LEU A 297 0.73 -4.35 12.93
CA LEU A 297 1.91 -3.63 13.40
C LEU A 297 2.32 -4.08 14.82
N LEU A 298 1.35 -4.12 15.73
CA LEU A 298 1.56 -4.61 17.09
C LEU A 298 2.00 -6.08 17.10
N TYR A 299 1.42 -6.93 16.24
CA TYR A 299 1.73 -8.36 16.21
C TYR A 299 3.18 -8.64 15.80
N VAL A 300 3.68 -7.94 14.78
CA VAL A 300 5.07 -8.12 14.30
C VAL A 300 6.11 -7.41 15.16
N GLY A 301 5.68 -6.60 16.14
CA GLY A 301 6.54 -5.95 17.12
C GLY A 301 6.99 -4.55 16.76
N ASN A 302 6.30 -3.89 15.83
CA ASN A 302 6.53 -2.48 15.57
C ASN A 302 6.06 -1.66 16.77
N LYS A 303 6.76 -0.56 17.05
CA LYS A 303 6.33 0.37 18.09
C LYS A 303 5.13 1.16 17.59
N VAL A 304 4.05 1.19 18.38
CA VAL A 304 2.83 1.89 18.00
C VAL A 304 2.51 3.00 19.02
N PHE A 305 2.20 4.18 18.48
CA PHE A 305 1.67 5.30 19.23
C PHE A 305 0.18 5.46 18.95
N LEU A 306 -0.62 5.57 20.02
CA LEU A 306 -2.06 5.83 19.97
C LEU A 306 -2.40 6.95 20.96
N PRO A 307 -3.46 7.73 20.76
CA PRO A 307 -3.93 8.66 21.79
C PRO A 307 -4.40 7.90 23.03
N ARG A 308 -4.29 8.51 24.20
CA ARG A 308 -4.74 7.87 25.45
C ARG A 308 -6.23 7.55 25.46
N GLU A 309 -7.01 8.34 24.74
CA GLU A 309 -8.45 8.15 24.63
C GLU A 309 -8.84 7.00 23.69
N ASN A 310 -7.91 6.52 22.86
CA ASN A 310 -8.16 5.46 21.91
C ASN A 310 -8.55 4.13 22.61
N PRO A 311 -9.61 3.44 22.15
CA PRO A 311 -10.07 2.19 22.75
C PRO A 311 -9.00 1.10 22.84
N THR A 312 -8.17 0.97 21.80
CA THR A 312 -7.09 -0.02 21.76
C THR A 312 -5.98 0.33 22.74
N TYR A 313 -5.65 1.61 22.91
CA TYR A 313 -4.69 2.06 23.95
C TYR A 313 -5.18 1.68 25.35
N LYS A 314 -6.44 2.05 25.68
CA LYS A 314 -7.08 1.73 26.96
C LYS A 314 -7.09 0.22 27.21
N ARG A 315 -7.43 -0.57 26.19
CA ARG A 315 -7.45 -2.03 26.28
C ARG A 315 -6.06 -2.60 26.58
N LEU A 316 -5.03 -2.23 25.82
CA LEU A 316 -3.66 -2.69 26.04
C LEU A 316 -3.14 -2.31 27.42
N LYS A 317 -3.41 -1.07 27.88
CA LYS A 317 -3.08 -0.65 29.26
C LYS A 317 -3.80 -1.48 30.32
N SER A 318 -5.09 -1.80 30.12
CA SER A 318 -5.85 -2.64 31.06
C SER A 318 -5.30 -4.08 31.14
N LEU A 319 -4.69 -4.55 30.05
CA LEU A 319 -3.99 -5.82 30.00
C LEU A 319 -2.57 -5.71 30.55
N GLY A 320 -2.07 -4.53 30.92
CA GLY A 320 -0.70 -4.32 31.37
C GLY A 320 0.34 -4.45 30.25
N CYS A 321 -0.05 -4.27 28.99
CA CYS A 321 0.89 -4.16 27.88
C CYS A 321 1.49 -2.75 27.82
N GLU A 322 2.76 -2.68 27.45
CA GLU A 322 3.44 -1.47 27.04
C GLU A 322 2.89 -0.98 25.70
N ILE A 323 2.44 0.26 25.68
CA ILE A 323 1.95 0.96 24.51
C ILE A 323 2.27 2.45 24.71
N SER A 324 2.71 3.11 23.65
CA SER A 324 3.14 4.51 23.67
C SER A 324 1.99 5.44 23.35
N ALA A 325 1.98 6.61 23.98
CA ALA A 325 0.93 7.60 23.81
C ALA A 325 1.40 8.72 22.87
N THR A 326 0.57 9.11 21.89
CA THR A 326 0.93 10.16 20.92
C THR A 326 1.26 11.50 21.60
N GLU A 327 0.60 11.82 22.71
CA GLU A 327 0.77 13.11 23.38
C GLU A 327 2.15 13.24 24.05
N ASP A 328 2.89 12.13 24.21
CA ASP A 328 4.21 12.11 24.84
C ASP A 328 5.33 12.44 23.87
N ILE A 329 5.13 12.29 22.54
CA ILE A 329 6.18 12.40 21.51
C ILE A 329 6.96 13.71 21.64
N LYS A 330 6.25 14.83 21.81
CA LYS A 330 6.85 16.18 21.92
C LYS A 330 7.81 16.37 23.10
N ASN A 331 7.80 15.46 24.08
CA ASN A 331 8.61 15.52 25.29
C ASN A 331 9.59 14.35 25.39
N MET A 332 9.67 13.47 24.38
CA MET A 332 10.56 12.33 24.36
C MET A 332 11.96 12.71 23.88
N SER A 333 12.96 11.99 24.36
CA SER A 333 14.24 11.86 23.67
C SER A 333 14.13 10.92 22.47
N VAL A 334 15.08 11.03 21.53
CA VAL A 334 15.18 10.10 20.38
C VAL A 334 15.31 8.64 20.84
N ASP A 335 16.08 8.38 21.91
CA ASP A 335 16.26 7.03 22.47
C ASP A 335 14.94 6.47 23.04
N GLU A 336 14.18 7.29 23.77
CA GLU A 336 12.86 6.90 24.28
C GLU A 336 11.86 6.67 23.14
N PHE A 337 11.94 7.47 22.07
CA PHE A 337 11.10 7.33 20.89
C PHE A 337 11.42 6.04 20.11
N LEU A 338 12.68 5.64 20.00
CA LEU A 338 13.10 4.41 19.32
C LEU A 338 12.93 3.14 20.16
N LYS A 339 12.87 3.26 21.50
CA LYS A 339 12.81 2.10 22.40
C LYS A 339 11.57 1.23 22.14
N PRO A 340 11.71 -0.05 21.73
CA PRO A 340 10.57 -0.94 21.52
C PRO A 340 9.95 -1.37 22.86
N ALA A 341 8.77 -2.00 22.78
CA ALA A 341 8.17 -2.67 23.92
C ALA A 341 9.07 -3.82 24.42
N SER A 342 9.02 -4.12 25.71
CA SER A 342 9.71 -5.28 26.28
C SER A 342 9.23 -6.59 25.63
N PRO A 343 10.10 -7.62 25.53
CA PRO A 343 9.71 -8.93 24.96
C PRO A 343 8.49 -9.55 25.66
N GLU A 344 8.35 -9.36 26.98
CA GLU A 344 7.19 -9.82 27.74
C GLU A 344 5.91 -9.12 27.31
N SER A 345 5.94 -7.79 27.20
CA SER A 345 4.79 -7.01 26.72
C SER A 345 4.43 -7.36 25.27
N GLN A 346 5.43 -7.56 24.42
CA GLN A 346 5.24 -7.94 23.03
C GLN A 346 4.54 -9.30 22.92
N GLN A 347 5.00 -10.28 23.71
CA GLN A 347 4.40 -11.61 23.78
C GLN A 347 2.94 -11.53 24.25
N LYS A 348 2.68 -10.78 25.32
CA LYS A 348 1.32 -10.58 25.87
C LYS A 348 0.38 -9.93 24.86
N THR A 349 0.88 -8.96 24.11
CA THR A 349 0.12 -8.29 23.04
C THR A 349 -0.22 -9.28 21.92
N CYS A 350 0.73 -10.08 21.47
CA CYS A 350 0.48 -11.11 20.46
C CYS A 350 -0.57 -12.13 20.93
N ASP A 351 -0.46 -12.60 22.17
CA ASP A 351 -1.38 -13.59 22.73
C ASP A 351 -2.81 -13.04 22.83
N TRP A 352 -2.97 -11.77 23.25
CA TRP A 352 -4.27 -11.10 23.21
C TRP A 352 -4.84 -11.00 21.78
N ILE A 353 -4.01 -10.64 20.80
CA ILE A 353 -4.47 -10.53 19.40
C ILE A 353 -4.93 -11.91 18.88
N MET A 354 -4.17 -12.98 19.16
CA MET A 354 -4.57 -14.35 18.81
C MET A 354 -5.86 -14.75 19.51
N GLU A 355 -5.98 -14.50 20.82
CA GLU A 355 -7.16 -14.84 21.60
C GLU A 355 -8.41 -14.13 21.06
N ALA A 356 -8.30 -12.84 20.74
CA ALA A 356 -9.43 -12.00 20.37
C ALA A 356 -9.78 -12.01 18.88
N TYR A 357 -8.85 -12.34 17.98
CA TYR A 357 -9.04 -12.17 16.53
C TYR A 357 -8.77 -13.42 15.69
N TYR A 358 -8.24 -14.50 16.28
CA TYR A 358 -8.03 -15.74 15.54
C TYR A 358 -9.36 -16.42 15.22
N PRO A 359 -9.60 -16.88 13.97
CA PRO A 359 -10.89 -17.41 13.54
C PRO A 359 -11.47 -18.51 14.42
N ASP A 360 -10.65 -19.45 14.89
CA ASP A 360 -11.14 -20.60 15.68
C ASP A 360 -11.71 -20.16 17.04
N ASN A 361 -11.11 -19.16 17.68
CA ASN A 361 -11.62 -18.58 18.92
C ASN A 361 -12.92 -17.80 18.66
N LEU A 362 -12.96 -17.07 17.55
CA LEU A 362 -14.14 -16.33 17.16
C LEU A 362 -15.30 -17.25 16.75
N ALA A 363 -15.04 -18.45 16.22
CA ALA A 363 -16.10 -19.42 15.93
C ALA A 363 -16.89 -19.78 17.19
N HIS A 364 -16.20 -19.98 18.32
CA HIS A 364 -16.87 -20.19 19.60
C HIS A 364 -17.74 -18.98 19.99
N MET A 365 -17.16 -17.78 20.00
CA MET A 365 -17.90 -16.55 20.34
C MET A 365 -19.10 -16.31 19.41
N TRP A 366 -18.93 -16.47 18.09
CA TRP A 366 -20.00 -16.27 17.10
C TRP A 366 -21.09 -17.32 17.19
N SER A 367 -20.79 -18.55 17.65
CA SER A 367 -21.85 -19.52 17.98
C SER A 367 -22.80 -18.97 19.05
N HIS A 368 -22.28 -18.25 20.04
CA HIS A 368 -23.08 -17.58 21.07
C HIS A 368 -23.76 -16.32 20.54
N VAL A 369 -23.14 -15.58 19.61
CA VAL A 369 -23.82 -14.48 18.89
C VAL A 369 -25.10 -15.00 18.22
N PHE A 370 -25.03 -16.14 17.51
CA PHE A 370 -26.19 -16.72 16.84
C PHE A 370 -27.28 -17.17 17.82
N LYS A 371 -26.91 -17.66 19.01
CA LYS A 371 -27.85 -17.99 20.08
C LYS A 371 -28.52 -16.76 20.68
N VAL A 372 -27.80 -15.66 20.87
CA VAL A 372 -28.38 -14.39 21.36
C VAL A 372 -29.38 -13.84 20.37
N ILE A 373 -29.01 -13.74 19.08
CA ILE A 373 -29.89 -13.15 18.07
C ILE A 373 -31.09 -14.06 17.74
N SER A 374 -31.00 -15.37 18.01
CA SER A 374 -32.12 -16.30 17.93
C SER A 374 -32.92 -16.44 19.24
N HIS A 375 -32.60 -15.62 20.25
CA HIS A 375 -33.21 -15.61 21.59
C HIS A 375 -33.11 -16.93 22.36
N GLN A 376 -32.10 -17.75 22.05
CA GLN A 376 -31.75 -18.95 22.81
C GLN A 376 -30.91 -18.62 24.05
N GLU A 377 -30.18 -17.50 24.01
CA GLU A 377 -29.39 -16.97 25.13
C GLU A 377 -29.72 -15.50 25.41
N SER A 378 -29.66 -15.08 26.68
CA SER A 378 -29.71 -13.68 27.08
C SER A 378 -28.35 -13.00 26.89
N VAL A 379 -28.33 -11.66 26.91
CA VAL A 379 -27.08 -10.87 26.84
C VAL A 379 -26.17 -11.18 28.03
N GLU A 380 -26.75 -11.39 29.22
CA GLU A 380 -25.98 -11.75 30.43
C GLU A 380 -25.36 -13.14 30.32
N GLN A 381 -26.10 -14.10 29.75
CA GLN A 381 -25.57 -15.44 29.49
C GLN A 381 -24.42 -15.37 28.48
N TYR A 382 -24.59 -14.61 27.41
CA TYR A 382 -23.54 -14.35 26.42
C TYR A 382 -22.30 -13.72 27.04
N ASP A 383 -22.44 -12.61 27.77
CA ASP A 383 -21.29 -11.90 28.36
C ASP A 383 -20.51 -12.78 29.35
N ALA A 384 -21.17 -13.76 29.98
CA ALA A 384 -20.54 -14.70 30.89
C ALA A 384 -19.71 -15.80 30.19
N VAL A 385 -20.05 -16.18 28.95
CA VAL A 385 -19.47 -17.36 28.29
C VAL A 385 -18.73 -17.07 26.99
N ALA A 386 -19.11 -16.04 26.23
CA ALA A 386 -18.62 -15.79 24.87
C ALA A 386 -17.11 -15.52 24.79
N TYR A 387 -16.53 -15.09 25.92
CA TYR A 387 -15.10 -14.83 26.09
C TYR A 387 -14.42 -15.87 27.01
N SER A 388 -15.17 -16.88 27.45
CA SER A 388 -14.65 -17.97 28.27
C SER A 388 -14.27 -19.15 27.38
N GLY A 389 -13.26 -19.93 27.77
CA GLY A 389 -12.90 -21.15 27.05
C GLY A 389 -12.12 -20.93 25.75
N GLY A 390 -11.37 -19.83 25.63
CA GLY A 390 -10.45 -19.60 24.52
C GLY A 390 -9.65 -20.87 24.25
N PHE A 391 -9.79 -21.42 23.04
CA PHE A 391 -8.91 -22.49 22.63
C PHE A 391 -7.52 -21.85 22.62
N VAL A 392 -6.58 -22.45 23.36
CA VAL A 392 -5.18 -22.12 23.18
C VAL A 392 -4.84 -22.60 21.78
N VAL A 393 -5.03 -21.72 20.80
CA VAL A 393 -4.69 -22.02 19.42
C VAL A 393 -3.17 -22.08 19.41
N LYS A 394 -2.65 -23.28 19.15
CA LYS A 394 -1.23 -23.44 18.82
C LYS A 394 -0.93 -22.45 17.70
N ARG A 395 0.03 -21.55 17.92
CA ARG A 395 0.43 -20.56 16.91
C ARG A 395 0.63 -21.27 15.56
N PRO A 396 0.09 -20.71 14.47
CA PRO A 396 0.17 -21.38 13.19
C PRO A 396 1.63 -21.42 12.75
N GLU A 397 2.03 -22.50 12.07
CA GLU A 397 3.40 -22.61 11.56
C GLU A 397 3.63 -21.53 10.48
N PRO A 398 4.76 -20.80 10.52
CA PRO A 398 5.09 -19.79 9.54
C PRO A 398 5.24 -20.40 8.14
N PHE A 399 5.14 -19.57 7.10
CA PHE A 399 5.49 -20.00 5.74
C PHE A 399 7.00 -20.25 5.64
N GLU A 400 7.43 -21.23 4.84
CA GLU A 400 8.85 -21.62 4.72
C GLU A 400 9.72 -20.52 4.10
N ASN A 401 9.16 -19.75 3.17
CA ASN A 401 9.83 -18.63 2.50
C ASN A 401 9.35 -17.31 3.11
N PHE A 402 10.19 -16.68 3.92
CA PHE A 402 9.88 -15.42 4.58
C PHE A 402 11.08 -14.48 4.64
N PRO A 403 10.85 -13.15 4.72
CA PRO A 403 11.93 -12.19 4.80
C PRO A 403 12.73 -12.38 6.10
N ARG A 404 14.02 -12.68 5.95
CA ARG A 404 14.94 -12.82 7.10
C ARG A 404 15.31 -11.47 7.73
N GLN A 405 15.02 -10.37 7.05
CA GLN A 405 15.43 -9.02 7.43
C GLN A 405 14.46 -7.99 6.85
N LYS A 406 14.20 -6.91 7.61
CA LYS A 406 13.48 -5.73 7.10
C LYS A 406 14.22 -5.10 5.92
N GLU A 407 13.46 -4.69 4.92
CA GLU A 407 13.97 -4.10 3.69
C GLU A 407 14.49 -2.70 3.92
N GLY A 408 15.68 -2.43 3.37
CA GLY A 408 16.28 -1.09 3.37
C GLY A 408 15.61 -0.15 2.36
N TRP A 409 14.90 -0.71 1.39
CA TRP A 409 14.22 0.05 0.34
C TRP A 409 12.91 -0.63 -0.01
N LEU A 410 11.82 0.14 -0.04
CA LEU A 410 10.51 -0.32 -0.47
C LEU A 410 10.21 0.31 -1.83
N ASN A 411 10.01 -0.50 -2.86
CA ASN A 411 9.58 -0.01 -4.17
C ASN A 411 8.10 0.41 -4.15
N LEU A 412 7.81 1.59 -3.61
CA LEU A 412 6.45 2.13 -3.51
C LEU A 412 6.22 3.32 -4.45
N LYS A 413 7.16 3.57 -5.37
CA LYS A 413 7.05 4.63 -6.39
C LYS A 413 5.74 4.61 -7.19
N PRO A 414 5.14 3.46 -7.55
CA PRO A 414 3.83 3.44 -8.22
C PRO A 414 2.68 4.04 -7.39
N TYR A 415 2.86 4.13 -6.07
CA TYR A 415 1.86 4.60 -5.12
C TYR A 415 2.13 6.01 -4.60
N ILE A 416 3.33 6.53 -4.82
CA ILE A 416 3.71 7.91 -4.49
C ILE A 416 3.20 8.83 -5.60
N TRP A 417 2.52 9.92 -5.23
CA TRP A 417 2.03 10.90 -6.21
C TRP A 417 3.20 11.64 -6.85
N PRO A 418 3.31 11.67 -8.19
CA PRO A 418 4.40 12.38 -8.86
C PRO A 418 4.34 13.90 -8.70
N GLY A 419 3.23 14.43 -8.20
CA GLY A 419 2.94 15.86 -8.31
C GLY A 419 3.62 16.77 -7.31
N HIS A 420 4.28 16.29 -6.25
CA HIS A 420 5.00 17.16 -5.30
C HIS A 420 6.35 16.62 -4.80
N HIS A 421 6.87 15.53 -5.36
CA HIS A 421 8.32 15.26 -5.29
C HIS A 421 8.82 14.88 -6.67
N ARG A 422 9.55 15.82 -7.27
CA ARG A 422 11.00 15.71 -7.47
C ARG A 422 11.37 16.82 -8.43
N THR A 423 12.45 17.53 -8.11
CA THR A 423 13.28 18.27 -9.05
C THR A 423 13.10 17.68 -10.44
N VAL A 424 12.37 18.42 -11.29
CA VAL A 424 12.30 18.08 -12.71
C VAL A 424 13.76 18.06 -13.13
N CYS A 425 14.28 16.87 -13.45
CA CYS A 425 15.55 16.76 -14.16
C CYS A 425 15.35 17.58 -15.43
N SER A 426 15.99 18.75 -15.48
CA SER A 426 15.82 19.67 -16.60
C SER A 426 16.26 18.95 -17.87
N HIS A 427 17.43 18.30 -17.82
CA HIS A 427 18.00 17.53 -18.91
C HIS A 427 18.86 16.35 -18.44
N VAL A 428 18.89 15.28 -19.25
CA VAL A 428 19.90 14.21 -19.17
C VAL A 428 20.85 14.30 -20.37
N TYR A 429 22.15 14.22 -20.11
CA TYR A 429 23.24 14.22 -21.10
C TYR A 429 23.87 12.84 -21.16
N ILE A 430 24.08 12.30 -22.37
CA ILE A 430 24.83 11.05 -22.56
C ILE A 430 26.24 11.42 -23.04
N ILE A 431 27.25 10.96 -22.31
CA ILE A 431 28.67 11.25 -22.51
C ILE A 431 29.36 9.95 -22.92
N GLY A 432 30.21 10.01 -23.95
CA GLY A 432 30.94 8.85 -24.45
C GLY A 432 30.62 8.57 -25.91
N SER A 433 31.19 7.47 -26.43
CA SER A 433 31.20 7.21 -27.87
C SER A 433 30.85 5.76 -28.23
N GLY A 434 30.67 5.50 -29.54
CA GLY A 434 30.48 4.15 -30.07
C GLY A 434 29.09 3.54 -29.88
N GLN A 435 29.02 2.21 -30.05
CA GLN A 435 27.76 1.47 -30.17
C GLN A 435 26.89 1.51 -28.89
N ARG A 436 27.51 1.60 -27.72
CA ARG A 436 26.79 1.70 -26.43
C ARG A 436 26.14 3.05 -26.24
N ALA A 437 26.89 4.13 -26.51
CA ALA A 437 26.31 5.47 -26.56
C ALA A 437 25.13 5.45 -27.54
N TYR A 438 25.31 4.84 -28.72
CA TYR A 438 24.25 4.67 -29.72
C TYR A 438 22.99 3.94 -29.18
N SER A 439 23.16 2.82 -28.49
CA SER A 439 22.06 2.08 -27.86
C SER A 439 21.32 2.91 -26.81
N MET A 440 22.06 3.62 -25.94
CA MET A 440 21.48 4.48 -24.91
C MET A 440 20.67 5.63 -25.50
N ILE A 441 21.09 6.19 -26.64
CA ILE A 441 20.34 7.23 -27.37
C ILE A 441 19.00 6.67 -27.86
N ASN A 442 19.02 5.50 -28.49
CA ASN A 442 17.81 4.91 -29.05
C ASN A 442 16.82 4.63 -27.92
N SER A 443 17.28 3.99 -26.83
CA SER A 443 16.50 3.80 -25.61
C SER A 443 15.94 5.13 -25.07
N ALA A 444 16.75 6.18 -24.99
CA ALA A 444 16.34 7.51 -24.57
C ALA A 444 15.34 8.21 -25.52
N ALA A 445 15.48 8.03 -26.83
CA ALA A 445 14.60 8.59 -27.84
C ALA A 445 13.19 7.98 -27.77
N HIS A 446 13.05 6.74 -27.28
CA HIS A 446 11.75 6.10 -27.03
C HIS A 446 11.09 6.57 -25.72
N MET A 447 11.83 7.20 -24.79
CA MET A 447 11.33 7.73 -23.51
C MET A 447 10.69 9.14 -23.59
N ARG A 448 10.55 9.69 -24.81
CA ARG A 448 10.24 11.11 -25.15
C ARG A 448 9.01 11.80 -24.51
N SER A 449 8.21 11.15 -23.69
CA SER A 449 7.05 11.85 -23.07
C SER A 449 7.37 12.63 -21.79
N LYS A 450 8.50 12.37 -21.10
CA LYS A 450 8.78 13.00 -19.78
C LYS A 450 10.25 13.30 -19.43
N MET A 451 11.23 12.97 -20.28
CA MET A 451 12.66 13.33 -20.08
C MET A 451 13.18 14.08 -21.30
N TYR A 452 13.77 15.27 -21.11
CA TYR A 452 14.48 15.99 -22.16
C TYR A 452 15.93 15.52 -22.21
N VAL A 453 16.30 14.73 -23.22
CA VAL A 453 17.71 14.35 -23.44
C VAL A 453 18.36 15.39 -24.35
N ARG A 454 19.33 16.16 -23.83
CA ARG A 454 20.05 17.19 -24.59
C ARG A 454 21.47 16.74 -24.90
N GLY A 455 21.63 16.10 -26.06
CA GLY A 455 22.92 16.06 -26.75
C GLY A 455 24.04 15.27 -26.08
N PHE A 456 25.20 15.38 -26.73
CA PHE A 456 26.33 14.48 -26.60
C PHE A 456 27.61 15.25 -26.32
N LEU A 457 28.50 14.60 -25.59
CA LEU A 457 29.88 15.02 -25.44
C LEU A 457 30.75 13.86 -25.93
N CYS A 458 31.29 14.01 -27.12
CA CYS A 458 32.08 13.00 -27.79
C CYS A 458 33.27 13.65 -28.49
N ASP A 459 34.49 13.20 -28.17
CA ASP A 459 35.73 13.58 -28.85
C ASP A 459 35.94 12.63 -30.05
N ILE A 460 35.27 12.85 -31.19
CA ILE A 460 35.61 12.11 -32.42
C ILE A 460 35.56 13.03 -33.65
N GLU A 461 36.72 13.24 -34.27
CA GLU A 461 36.93 13.91 -35.58
C GLU A 461 36.34 13.13 -36.78
N SER A 462 35.57 12.06 -36.56
CA SER A 462 35.12 11.15 -37.62
C SER A 462 33.89 10.32 -37.23
N SER A 463 32.70 10.78 -37.57
CA SER A 463 31.56 9.87 -37.75
C SER A 463 30.65 10.38 -38.87
N THR A 464 30.66 9.68 -40.00
CA THR A 464 29.90 10.01 -41.21
C THR A 464 28.47 9.47 -41.20
N ASN A 465 27.94 9.03 -40.06
CA ASN A 465 26.60 8.43 -39.98
C ASN A 465 25.85 8.93 -38.73
N ALA A 466 25.24 10.11 -38.83
CA ALA A 466 24.16 10.52 -37.94
C ALA A 466 22.98 10.90 -38.84
N LEU A 467 22.05 9.96 -39.01
CA LEU A 467 20.77 10.25 -39.65
C LEU A 467 20.02 11.25 -38.75
N ASP A 468 19.61 12.35 -39.38
CA ASP A 468 18.92 13.54 -38.89
C ASP A 468 19.82 14.61 -38.22
N GLU A 469 20.19 15.58 -39.07
CA GLU A 469 20.80 16.90 -38.79
C GLU A 469 20.06 17.78 -37.76
N GLN A 470 19.06 17.26 -37.03
CA GLN A 470 18.43 17.91 -35.88
C GLN A 470 19.05 17.48 -34.53
N PHE A 471 19.85 16.41 -34.51
CA PHE A 471 20.40 15.82 -33.30
C PHE A 471 21.92 15.64 -33.35
N TYR A 472 22.73 16.68 -33.67
CA TYR A 472 24.13 16.76 -33.19
C TYR A 472 24.84 18.08 -33.54
N CYS A 473 25.65 18.60 -32.60
CA CYS A 473 27.06 19.00 -32.78
C CYS A 473 27.55 19.82 -31.57
N GLY A 474 28.24 19.17 -30.64
CA GLY A 474 29.07 19.84 -29.64
C GLY A 474 30.32 19.01 -29.40
N SER A 475 31.47 19.52 -29.84
CA SER A 475 32.77 19.10 -29.28
C SER A 475 32.80 19.52 -27.81
N THR A 476 33.65 18.89 -27.00
CA THR A 476 34.07 19.36 -25.66
C THR A 476 34.45 20.85 -25.64
N SER A 477 34.78 21.43 -26.79
CA SER A 477 35.06 22.86 -26.98
C SER A 477 33.84 23.80 -27.07
N TYR A 478 32.60 23.31 -26.99
CA TYR A 478 31.40 24.14 -26.91
C TYR A 478 30.95 24.32 -25.45
N HIS A 479 30.81 25.57 -25.00
CA HIS A 479 30.23 25.88 -23.69
C HIS A 479 28.76 25.45 -23.62
N PHE A 480 28.48 24.35 -22.92
CA PHE A 480 27.13 23.92 -22.61
C PHE A 480 26.63 24.65 -21.34
N PRO A 481 25.44 25.28 -21.37
CA PRO A 481 24.87 25.93 -20.20
C PRO A 481 24.19 24.88 -19.30
N PHE A 482 24.99 24.05 -18.61
CA PHE A 482 24.44 23.08 -17.66
C PHE A 482 23.77 23.81 -16.49
N ALA A 483 22.65 23.29 -16.03
CA ALA A 483 22.02 23.68 -14.77
C ALA A 483 22.47 22.74 -13.64
N THR A 484 22.43 23.21 -12.39
CA THR A 484 22.76 22.37 -11.22
C THR A 484 21.84 21.15 -11.04
N ASN A 485 20.67 21.16 -11.68
CA ASN A 485 19.73 20.04 -11.71
C ASN A 485 19.78 19.21 -13.02
N ASP A 486 20.75 19.48 -13.91
CA ASP A 486 21.06 18.62 -15.04
C ASP A 486 21.78 17.35 -14.56
N ARG A 487 21.84 16.36 -15.45
CA ARG A 487 22.21 15.00 -15.09
C ARG A 487 22.98 14.32 -16.22
N PHE A 488 23.96 13.47 -15.90
CA PHE A 488 24.93 12.95 -16.87
C PHE A 488 25.02 11.42 -16.84
N LEU A 489 25.11 10.80 -18.02
CA LEU A 489 25.19 9.36 -18.24
C LEU A 489 26.46 9.04 -19.04
N PHE A 490 27.42 8.33 -18.44
CA PHE A 490 28.62 7.89 -19.16
C PHE A 490 28.37 6.53 -19.84
N ALA A 491 28.47 6.49 -21.16
CA ALA A 491 28.30 5.29 -21.97
C ALA A 491 29.50 4.32 -21.90
N GLU A 492 30.65 4.81 -21.45
CA GLU A 492 31.87 4.03 -21.32
C GLU A 492 31.82 3.16 -20.05
N THR A 493 32.19 1.88 -20.16
CA THR A 493 32.26 0.98 -18.98
C THR A 493 33.63 0.99 -18.31
N ASP A 494 34.65 1.46 -19.02
CA ASP A 494 36.00 1.57 -18.48
C ASP A 494 36.11 2.78 -17.54
N ARG A 495 36.60 2.52 -16.32
CA ARG A 495 36.70 3.54 -15.28
C ARG A 495 37.65 4.67 -15.66
N GLN A 496 38.80 4.36 -16.28
CA GLN A 496 39.78 5.38 -16.65
C GLN A 496 39.23 6.31 -17.73
N GLN A 497 38.44 5.75 -18.65
CA GLN A 497 37.77 6.53 -19.68
C GLN A 497 36.65 7.42 -19.10
N LYS A 498 35.82 6.90 -18.18
CA LYS A 498 34.82 7.71 -17.46
C LYS A 498 35.46 8.88 -16.71
N GLU A 499 36.55 8.62 -15.98
CA GLU A 499 37.29 9.66 -15.24
C GLU A 499 37.85 10.72 -16.20
N ARG A 500 38.39 10.32 -17.35
CA ARG A 500 38.87 11.23 -18.39
C ARG A 500 37.76 12.12 -18.95
N ASP A 501 36.63 11.53 -19.33
CA ASP A 501 35.49 12.25 -19.92
C ASP A 501 34.87 13.21 -18.91
N PHE A 502 34.81 12.81 -17.63
CA PHE A 502 34.33 13.66 -16.54
C PHE A 502 35.28 14.85 -16.28
N ASN A 503 36.59 14.62 -16.23
CA ASN A 503 37.57 15.68 -16.02
C ASN A 503 37.58 16.73 -17.15
N LEU A 504 37.32 16.31 -18.38
CA LEU A 504 37.10 17.22 -19.50
C LEU A 504 35.89 18.14 -19.27
N LEU A 505 34.80 17.61 -18.70
CA LEU A 505 33.60 18.40 -18.39
C LEU A 505 33.81 19.38 -17.25
N LEU A 506 34.55 18.99 -16.21
CA LEU A 506 34.95 19.88 -15.14
C LEU A 506 35.79 21.05 -15.66
N ALA A 507 36.74 20.79 -16.55
CA ALA A 507 37.61 21.84 -17.08
C ALA A 507 36.82 22.91 -17.86
N GLU A 508 35.78 22.50 -18.57
CA GLU A 508 35.05 23.33 -19.55
C GLU A 508 33.74 23.94 -19.01
N SER A 509 33.26 23.56 -17.81
CA SER A 509 31.98 24.03 -17.26
C SER A 509 31.99 24.44 -15.79
N GLU A 510 31.72 25.73 -15.53
CA GLU A 510 31.54 26.28 -14.18
C GLU A 510 30.37 25.65 -13.41
N ALA A 511 29.29 25.26 -14.11
CA ALA A 511 28.17 24.57 -13.47
C ALA A 511 28.56 23.16 -13.01
N MET A 512 29.39 22.44 -13.77
CA MET A 512 29.96 21.15 -13.33
C MET A 512 30.91 21.32 -12.15
N LYS A 513 31.74 22.37 -12.15
CA LYS A 513 32.59 22.71 -10.99
C LYS A 513 31.76 23.00 -9.73
N GLN A 514 30.66 23.72 -9.88
CA GLN A 514 29.75 24.01 -8.77
C GLN A 514 29.05 22.75 -8.27
N MET A 515 28.47 21.94 -9.15
CA MET A 515 27.90 20.63 -8.79
C MET A 515 28.95 19.74 -8.10
N ALA A 516 30.21 19.85 -8.52
CA ALA A 516 31.29 19.11 -7.91
C ALA A 516 31.67 19.56 -6.51
N SER A 517 31.62 20.87 -6.27
CA SER A 517 31.85 21.46 -4.95
C SER A 517 30.77 21.12 -3.92
N GLU A 518 29.56 20.77 -4.36
CA GLU A 518 28.48 20.36 -3.46
C GLU A 518 28.63 18.91 -2.97
N LEU A 519 29.40 18.08 -3.69
CA LEU A 519 29.63 16.65 -3.40
C LEU A 519 30.93 16.39 -2.60
N TYR A 520 31.90 17.30 -2.68
CA TYR A 520 33.17 17.18 -1.97
C TYR A 520 33.51 18.51 -1.29
N GLU A 521 33.80 18.47 0.02
CA GLU A 521 33.97 19.65 0.88
C GLU A 521 35.08 20.63 0.45
N ASP A 522 35.99 20.27 -0.46
CA ASP A 522 37.07 21.15 -0.92
C ASP A 522 37.49 20.87 -2.38
N VAL A 523 37.03 21.70 -3.33
CA VAL A 523 37.46 21.65 -4.74
C VAL A 523 38.87 22.23 -4.95
N GLU A 524 39.37 23.01 -3.98
CA GLU A 524 40.73 23.57 -4.03
C GLU A 524 41.86 22.55 -3.77
N ALA A 525 41.53 21.31 -3.38
CA ALA A 525 42.50 20.26 -3.07
C ALA A 525 42.79 19.27 -4.23
N LEU A 526 42.31 19.54 -5.44
CA LEU A 526 42.50 18.66 -6.61
C LEU A 526 43.94 18.59 -7.14
N ASP A 527 44.86 19.42 -6.62
CA ASP A 527 46.29 19.42 -6.94
C ASP A 527 47.15 18.57 -5.96
N ASP A 528 46.58 18.01 -4.89
CA ASP A 528 47.32 17.24 -3.87
C ASP A 528 47.29 15.71 -4.13
N GLU A 529 48.47 15.08 -4.13
CA GLU A 529 48.65 13.61 -4.32
C GLU A 529 47.96 12.74 -3.25
N GLU A 530 47.45 13.33 -2.16
CA GLU A 530 46.74 12.64 -1.07
C GLU A 530 45.20 12.74 -1.13
N ALA A 531 44.63 13.45 -2.12
CA ALA A 531 43.18 13.49 -2.31
C ALA A 531 42.64 12.10 -2.70
N LYS A 532 41.50 11.68 -2.12
CA LYS A 532 40.82 10.45 -2.56
C LYS A 532 40.55 10.56 -4.07
N PRO A 533 40.92 9.56 -4.89
CA PRO A 533 40.67 9.62 -6.33
C PRO A 533 39.18 9.74 -6.56
N PHE A 534 38.83 10.81 -7.27
CA PHE A 534 37.48 11.19 -7.63
C PHE A 534 36.73 10.04 -8.32
N ASN A 535 35.49 9.75 -7.91
CA ASN A 535 34.68 8.67 -8.46
C ASN A 535 33.52 9.23 -9.31
N PRO A 536 33.54 9.07 -10.65
CA PRO A 536 32.45 9.51 -11.52
C PRO A 536 31.10 8.87 -11.19
N ASP A 537 31.09 7.70 -10.54
CA ASP A 537 29.87 7.04 -10.09
C ASP A 537 29.22 7.74 -8.86
N ASP A 538 29.94 8.65 -8.17
CA ASP A 538 29.39 9.46 -7.06
C ASP A 538 28.50 10.62 -7.56
N TYR A 539 28.56 10.96 -8.87
CA TYR A 539 27.63 11.90 -9.56
C TYR A 539 26.41 11.17 -10.11
N GLY A 540 26.24 9.91 -9.73
CA GLY A 540 25.10 9.08 -10.09
C GLY A 540 23.81 9.86 -9.85
N LEU A 541 23.19 10.26 -10.95
CA LEU A 541 21.74 10.38 -11.07
C LEU A 541 21.06 9.41 -10.10
N ASP A 542 20.01 9.85 -9.41
CA ASP A 542 18.92 8.94 -9.03
C ASP A 542 18.30 8.43 -10.34
N LEU A 543 18.96 7.43 -10.92
CA LEU A 543 18.59 6.74 -12.14
C LEU A 543 17.51 5.70 -11.89
N SER A 544 16.87 5.72 -10.72
CA SER A 544 15.90 4.71 -10.36
C SER A 544 15.00 4.33 -11.54
N PRO A 545 14.75 3.03 -11.74
CA PRO A 545 14.05 2.54 -12.90
C PRO A 545 12.69 3.24 -13.07
N LEU A 546 12.40 3.63 -14.31
CA LEU A 546 11.15 4.27 -14.69
C LEU A 546 10.16 3.20 -15.17
N ILE A 547 9.24 2.83 -14.29
CA ILE A 547 8.28 1.76 -14.53
C ILE A 547 6.90 2.36 -14.76
N SER A 548 6.28 2.03 -15.90
CA SER A 548 4.91 2.44 -16.19
C SER A 548 3.93 1.89 -15.16
N HIS A 549 2.92 2.69 -14.80
CA HIS A 549 1.87 2.29 -13.85
C HIS A 549 1.04 1.07 -14.29
N SER A 550 1.02 0.73 -15.59
CA SER A 550 0.33 -0.46 -16.09
C SER A 550 1.24 -1.66 -16.29
N ALA A 551 2.55 -1.52 -16.06
CA ALA A 551 3.46 -2.65 -16.04
C ALA A 551 3.24 -3.48 -14.77
N MET A 552 3.24 -4.79 -14.92
CA MET A 552 3.06 -5.76 -13.83
C MET A 552 4.35 -6.51 -13.62
N LEU A 553 4.92 -6.42 -12.41
CA LEU A 553 6.14 -7.11 -12.02
C LEU A 553 5.84 -8.18 -10.98
N GLY A 554 6.40 -9.37 -11.20
CA GLY A 554 6.30 -10.53 -10.31
C GLY A 554 7.15 -10.39 -9.05
N LEU A 555 7.09 -11.41 -8.20
CA LEU A 555 7.88 -11.49 -6.97
C LEU A 555 9.39 -11.52 -7.29
N ASN A 556 10.19 -10.85 -6.48
CA ASN A 556 11.66 -10.80 -6.62
C ASN A 556 12.16 -10.30 -7.99
N VAL A 557 11.36 -9.48 -8.68
CA VAL A 557 11.87 -8.80 -9.88
C VAL A 557 12.76 -7.63 -9.45
N GLU A 558 13.98 -7.62 -9.96
CA GLU A 558 14.94 -6.54 -9.74
C GLU A 558 15.10 -5.76 -11.04
N VAL A 559 15.04 -4.43 -10.95
CA VAL A 559 15.23 -3.53 -12.09
C VAL A 559 16.27 -2.51 -11.66
N ASP A 560 17.38 -2.49 -12.37
CA ASP A 560 18.52 -1.65 -12.06
C ASP A 560 18.38 -0.27 -12.71
N ASP A 561 19.28 0.62 -12.30
CA ASP A 561 19.28 2.03 -12.59
C ASP A 561 19.34 2.34 -14.10
N GLY A 562 18.53 3.31 -14.52
CA GLY A 562 18.48 3.87 -15.87
C GLY A 562 17.51 3.13 -16.78
N SER A 563 16.88 2.07 -16.28
CA SER A 563 15.99 1.22 -17.06
C SER A 563 14.56 1.75 -17.12
N TYR A 564 13.92 1.61 -18.29
CA TYR A 564 12.54 2.00 -18.54
C TYR A 564 11.68 0.78 -18.89
N ILE A 565 10.55 0.62 -18.20
CA ILE A 565 9.53 -0.38 -18.49
C ILE A 565 8.26 0.33 -18.95
N ALA A 566 7.89 0.10 -20.19
CA ALA A 566 6.75 0.74 -20.84
C ALA A 566 5.39 0.15 -20.41
N GLN A 567 4.31 0.57 -21.06
CA GLN A 567 2.95 0.22 -20.67
C GLN A 567 2.62 -1.25 -20.97
N ASP A 568 1.81 -1.83 -20.08
CA ASP A 568 1.19 -3.14 -20.25
C ASP A 568 2.20 -4.29 -20.39
N CYS A 569 3.43 -4.09 -19.88
CA CYS A 569 4.44 -5.14 -19.79
C CYS A 569 4.13 -6.10 -18.64
N PHE A 570 4.49 -7.37 -18.82
CA PHE A 570 4.37 -8.41 -17.78
C PHE A 570 5.74 -9.04 -17.55
N ILE A 571 6.31 -8.86 -16.37
CA ILE A 571 7.63 -9.40 -16.01
C ILE A 571 7.44 -10.38 -14.87
N ASN A 572 7.64 -11.67 -15.12
CA ASN A 572 7.39 -12.72 -14.13
C ASN A 572 8.51 -12.83 -13.09
N ALA A 573 8.24 -13.61 -12.05
CA ALA A 573 9.05 -13.68 -10.84
C ALA A 573 10.52 -14.06 -11.08
N ASP A 574 11.37 -13.71 -10.11
CA ASP A 574 12.80 -14.04 -10.06
C ASP A 574 13.60 -13.57 -11.31
N THR A 575 13.11 -12.52 -11.97
CA THR A 575 13.75 -11.95 -13.16
C THR A 575 14.55 -10.70 -12.82
N THR A 576 15.74 -10.55 -13.41
CA THR A 576 16.58 -9.35 -13.26
C THR A 576 16.64 -8.56 -14.56
N ILE A 577 16.61 -7.23 -14.43
CA ILE A 577 16.81 -6.28 -15.52
C ILE A 577 17.96 -5.36 -15.13
N GLY A 578 19.04 -5.42 -15.89
CA GLY A 578 20.25 -4.62 -15.71
C GLY A 578 20.02 -3.15 -16.02
N LYS A 579 21.11 -2.38 -15.99
CA LYS A 579 21.09 -0.92 -16.08
C LYS A 579 20.79 -0.42 -17.48
N GLY A 580 20.11 0.72 -17.59
CA GLY A 580 19.91 1.41 -18.88
C GLY A 580 19.12 0.62 -19.93
N CYS A 581 18.29 -0.34 -19.52
CA CYS A 581 17.48 -1.16 -20.42
C CYS A 581 16.21 -0.43 -20.86
N TYR A 582 15.74 -0.69 -22.08
CA TYR A 582 14.41 -0.29 -22.55
C TYR A 582 13.54 -1.53 -22.75
N ILE A 583 12.38 -1.58 -22.10
CA ILE A 583 11.37 -2.63 -22.28
C ILE A 583 10.10 -2.00 -22.86
N GLY A 584 9.85 -2.26 -24.14
CA GLY A 584 8.76 -1.69 -24.94
C GLY A 584 7.39 -2.23 -24.56
N ASN A 585 6.35 -1.53 -25.01
CA ASN A 585 4.96 -1.79 -24.60
C ASN A 585 4.53 -3.24 -24.89
N LYS A 586 3.70 -3.80 -24.01
CA LYS A 586 3.11 -5.16 -24.15
C LYS A 586 4.12 -6.29 -24.24
N THR A 587 5.35 -6.05 -23.81
CA THR A 587 6.38 -7.08 -23.73
C THR A 587 6.13 -8.00 -22.54
N ILE A 588 6.29 -9.30 -22.75
CA ILE A 588 6.14 -10.33 -21.72
C ILE A 588 7.49 -10.99 -21.49
N ILE A 589 7.92 -11.05 -20.23
CA ILE A 589 9.16 -11.71 -19.79
C ILE A 589 8.80 -12.84 -18.82
N GLY A 590 9.29 -14.05 -19.12
CA GLY A 590 9.09 -15.26 -18.34
C GLY A 590 9.79 -15.23 -16.98
N THR A 591 9.63 -16.29 -16.21
CA THR A 591 10.19 -16.45 -14.87
C THR A 591 11.69 -16.75 -14.95
N ASN A 592 12.46 -16.31 -13.95
CA ASN A 592 13.89 -16.63 -13.82
C ASN A 592 14.72 -16.19 -15.04
N CYS A 593 14.45 -15.01 -15.59
CA CYS A 593 15.21 -14.45 -16.69
C CYS A 593 16.31 -13.48 -16.20
N ALA A 594 17.38 -13.34 -16.98
CA ALA A 594 18.40 -12.32 -16.75
C ALA A 594 18.53 -11.46 -18.01
N ILE A 595 18.09 -10.21 -17.91
CA ILE A 595 18.33 -9.19 -18.93
C ILE A 595 19.50 -8.35 -18.44
N GLU A 596 20.66 -8.45 -19.09
CA GLU A 596 21.85 -7.67 -18.71
C GLU A 596 21.76 -6.21 -19.16
N ASP A 597 22.79 -5.42 -18.88
CA ASP A 597 22.77 -3.97 -19.07
C ASP A 597 22.60 -3.55 -20.54
N PHE A 598 21.98 -2.37 -20.72
CA PHE A 598 21.87 -1.65 -21.99
C PHE A 598 21.16 -2.41 -23.11
N CYS A 599 20.25 -3.33 -22.76
CA CYS A 599 19.42 -4.04 -23.71
C CYS A 599 18.24 -3.19 -24.17
N THR A 600 17.88 -3.30 -25.45
CA THR A 600 16.66 -2.69 -26.03
C THR A 600 15.71 -3.80 -26.44
N ILE A 601 14.61 -3.94 -25.72
CA ILE A 601 13.52 -4.86 -26.02
C ILE A 601 12.37 -4.02 -26.54
N GLU A 602 12.08 -4.07 -27.83
CA GLU A 602 11.00 -3.29 -28.46
C GLU A 602 9.60 -3.83 -28.09
N GLU A 603 8.54 -3.24 -28.65
CA GLU A 603 7.16 -3.59 -28.30
C GLU A 603 6.74 -5.00 -28.74
N ASP A 604 5.76 -5.56 -28.03
CA ASP A 604 5.14 -6.86 -28.31
C ASP A 604 6.15 -8.04 -28.34
N VAL A 605 7.31 -7.92 -27.66
CA VAL A 605 8.29 -9.01 -27.56
C VAL A 605 7.86 -10.04 -26.51
N LEU A 606 8.10 -11.31 -26.81
CA LEU A 606 7.81 -12.44 -25.91
C LEU A 606 9.09 -13.16 -25.52
N ILE A 607 9.44 -13.14 -24.23
CA ILE A 607 10.60 -13.86 -23.69
C ILE A 607 10.09 -14.99 -22.80
N GLY A 608 10.47 -16.24 -23.11
CA GLY A 608 10.14 -17.41 -22.30
C GLY A 608 10.87 -17.46 -20.95
N ASP A 609 10.70 -18.54 -20.19
CA ASP A 609 11.33 -18.72 -18.87
C ASP A 609 12.82 -19.10 -18.98
N ASN A 610 13.62 -18.78 -17.97
CA ASN A 610 15.05 -19.15 -17.90
C ASN A 610 15.90 -18.61 -19.07
N VAL A 611 15.54 -17.44 -19.60
CA VAL A 611 16.26 -16.81 -20.72
C VAL A 611 17.34 -15.86 -20.19
N VAL A 612 18.49 -15.86 -20.86
CA VAL A 612 19.56 -14.85 -20.64
C VAL A 612 19.68 -13.99 -21.90
N ILE A 613 19.53 -12.68 -21.72
CA ILE A 613 19.78 -11.68 -22.75
C ILE A 613 21.02 -10.90 -22.32
N GLU A 614 22.13 -11.12 -23.02
CA GLU A 614 23.42 -10.50 -22.67
C GLU A 614 23.47 -9.01 -23.05
N THR A 615 24.45 -8.32 -22.47
CA THR A 615 24.63 -6.87 -22.53
C THR A 615 24.53 -6.33 -23.97
N GLY A 616 23.79 -5.24 -24.15
CA GLY A 616 23.71 -4.52 -25.43
C GLY A 616 22.85 -5.19 -26.52
N VAL A 617 22.11 -6.25 -26.20
CA VAL A 617 21.23 -6.92 -27.18
C VAL A 617 20.02 -6.04 -27.54
N THR A 618 19.66 -6.04 -28.83
CA THR A 618 18.40 -5.46 -29.32
C THR A 618 17.44 -6.57 -29.78
N LEU A 619 16.25 -6.64 -29.19
CA LEU A 619 15.16 -7.48 -29.64
C LEU A 619 14.12 -6.60 -30.34
N CYS A 620 14.03 -6.69 -31.67
CA CYS A 620 13.09 -5.87 -32.44
C CYS A 620 11.64 -6.33 -32.23
N ALA A 621 10.70 -5.42 -32.52
CA ALA A 621 9.30 -5.57 -32.17
C ALA A 621 8.69 -6.91 -32.64
N GLY A 622 7.89 -7.52 -31.77
CA GLY A 622 7.23 -8.79 -32.04
C GLY A 622 8.14 -10.03 -32.06
N ALA A 623 9.43 -9.92 -31.75
CA ALA A 623 10.31 -11.07 -31.63
C ALA A 623 9.90 -12.00 -30.47
N ALA A 624 10.25 -13.29 -30.57
CA ALA A 624 9.99 -14.26 -29.51
C ALA A 624 11.24 -15.09 -29.20
N ILE A 625 11.54 -15.24 -27.90
CA ILE A 625 12.70 -15.98 -27.40
C ILE A 625 12.22 -17.20 -26.63
N GLU A 626 12.62 -18.39 -27.07
CA GLU A 626 12.24 -19.67 -26.44
C GLU A 626 12.86 -19.82 -25.04
N SER A 627 12.12 -20.46 -24.13
CA SER A 627 12.58 -20.72 -22.77
C SER A 627 13.93 -21.44 -22.74
N GLY A 628 14.85 -20.99 -21.89
CA GLY A 628 16.20 -21.55 -21.76
C GLY A 628 17.19 -21.13 -22.86
N ALA A 629 16.83 -20.19 -23.74
CA ALA A 629 17.74 -19.64 -24.74
C ALA A 629 18.68 -18.57 -24.14
N VAL A 630 19.82 -18.37 -24.80
CA VAL A 630 20.76 -17.29 -24.51
C VAL A 630 20.93 -16.47 -25.77
N VAL A 631 20.70 -15.15 -25.69
CA VAL A 631 20.98 -14.22 -26.79
C VAL A 631 22.27 -13.47 -26.44
N THR A 632 23.30 -13.68 -27.26
CA THR A 632 24.66 -13.21 -26.96
C THR A 632 24.83 -11.72 -27.16
N LYS A 633 25.79 -11.13 -26.45
CA LYS A 633 26.06 -9.69 -26.40
C LYS A 633 26.08 -9.02 -27.77
N ASP A 634 25.60 -7.78 -27.81
CA ASP A 634 25.56 -6.92 -29.00
C ASP A 634 24.79 -7.51 -30.22
N SER A 635 23.97 -8.56 -30.01
CA SER A 635 23.17 -9.16 -31.07
C SER A 635 21.90 -8.36 -31.35
N VAL A 636 21.44 -8.39 -32.61
CA VAL A 636 20.14 -7.84 -33.01
C VAL A 636 19.24 -8.98 -33.50
N VAL A 637 18.13 -9.20 -32.79
CA VAL A 637 17.09 -10.14 -33.19
C VAL A 637 16.05 -9.40 -34.02
N ALA A 638 15.92 -9.78 -35.28
CA ALA A 638 15.07 -9.07 -36.23
C ALA A 638 13.57 -9.16 -35.90
N PHE A 639 12.81 -8.17 -36.40
CA PHE A 639 11.36 -8.05 -36.24
C PHE A 639 10.62 -9.37 -36.46
N LYS A 640 9.75 -9.74 -35.52
CA LYS A 640 8.94 -10.98 -35.55
C LYS A 640 9.71 -12.28 -35.77
N SER A 641 10.99 -12.32 -35.42
CA SER A 641 11.80 -13.53 -35.48
C SER A 641 11.65 -14.37 -34.22
N ILE A 642 11.88 -15.67 -34.35
CA ILE A 642 11.86 -16.60 -33.21
C ILE A 642 13.28 -17.11 -32.99
N VAL A 643 13.83 -16.89 -31.80
CA VAL A 643 15.09 -17.48 -31.35
C VAL A 643 14.76 -18.75 -30.58
N ARG A 644 15.32 -19.88 -31.02
CA ARG A 644 15.14 -21.18 -30.38
C ARG A 644 16.38 -21.58 -29.60
N LYS A 645 16.17 -22.36 -28.53
CA LYS A 645 17.27 -22.94 -27.76
C LYS A 645 18.05 -23.91 -28.65
N ALA A 646 19.37 -23.79 -28.67
CA ALA A 646 20.23 -24.78 -29.31
C ALA A 646 20.16 -26.09 -28.49
N ASN A 647 19.91 -27.21 -29.18
CA ASN A 647 19.87 -28.55 -28.57
C ASN A 647 21.23 -29.01 -28.07
#